data_AF-B1BUA3-F1
#
_entry.id   AF-B1BUA3-F1
#
_cell.length_a   1.000
_cell.length_b   1.000
_cell.length_c   1.000
_cell.angle_alpha   90.00
_cell.angle_beta   90.00
_cell.angle_gamma   90.00
#
_symmetry.space_group_name_H-M   'P 1'
#
loop_
_entity.id
_entity.type
_entity.pdbx_description
1 polymer ?
#
loop_
_entity_poly.entity_id
_entity_poly.type
_entity_poly.pdbx_seq_one_letter_code
_entity_poly.pdbx_strand_id
1 'polypeptide(L)'
;MTLDNKIINFDINRNNLFNLTAKQFDTTGARSFTFRLLKNSVPFSLEGLSVKVGGKKPDYKDILNDCKIIDPKKGIVEVELTTQMQVVAGTLKLELIILKGETRLSTIPFDIQVIKSAINFKEVESSSEFEALQEALWKTDNVYTKQEVDSKTWDMSNMGQDVKEAMTGGSVAVVGVDAVKENNISNLQVTPVKLSTSVLQRDLDYDTYKLVSNNTSLYILPNPLLFGLANITTKCNNNGTIKVCLLNKNSDTSFIVKNVKDFNVFKGVNSINCAFECTGDGTEYIGIMSNSLLLYKPYGGNGFYEIKNYTGELGYFETANNTSLEYDLAINVIYENYNIYKSLYNRDNSIKDYFNSLINGELSCHSNISFDDYLKKSSETSLYIPNESLLEGYISICSKCFAGNISIYILEKATDTTFTIKHKESFVIQNDGMNEFNIDYRTSGNGKEYIGIISTGGIAYKTNGGTIGFYERSNFKNDCEIASTISVDKSYVSNESPCYTFLFAYYLKYRTKSLKDIDSTIFKLSKKTYDIEDKIKSIETPSIKLTDFLTPRYSEIKESYGFVGRWFEKEIEGVKHMVTINEGSEFYFKVKNTTTVSLIFKVITSKEIPYFAYSIDGGEFIRQKITEPLLQEITTDEHIIRVIIDGLTETENKWYEEMGVAFEKAIVDESGLIIGIYPRNKKIMFYGDSITEGVRVLGMEANANGNSSIGAFPFVTCKNVNSISYRVGFGGSGVTQGGNGGVPKCLSVIDNMTYMKKAPYFEPDLIVINHGTNDSGANSTIFKTEYNKVLDRLKIKYSGVPIFAVIPFNQRHAQDIRDCVTDRKYCYLIETSGWKITYTDSIHPNIKGGKIAGEKLANEIIKILGKNFFY
;
A
#
# COMPACT_ATOMS: atom_id res chain seq x y z
N MET A 1 39.28 -23.11 -26.85
CA MET A 1 39.52 -23.24 -28.30
C MET A 1 38.39 -22.53 -29.00
N THR A 2 38.67 -21.69 -29.99
CA THR A 2 37.68 -21.27 -31.00
C THR A 2 38.25 -21.71 -32.35
N LEU A 3 37.49 -22.54 -33.07
CA LEU A 3 37.89 -23.08 -34.38
C LEU A 3 37.42 -22.12 -35.49
N ASP A 4 38.36 -21.74 -36.36
CA ASP A 4 38.20 -20.87 -37.55
C ASP A 4 37.53 -19.50 -37.36
N ASN A 5 38.37 -18.48 -37.16
CA ASN A 5 37.96 -17.09 -36.96
C ASN A 5 37.71 -16.33 -38.30
N LYS A 6 36.94 -16.94 -39.21
CA LYS A 6 36.72 -16.43 -40.58
C LYS A 6 35.41 -15.63 -40.67
N ILE A 7 35.52 -14.33 -40.98
CA ILE A 7 34.36 -13.42 -41.07
C ILE A 7 33.51 -13.73 -42.30
N ILE A 8 32.20 -13.91 -42.09
CA ILE A 8 31.21 -14.24 -43.12
C ILE A 8 30.35 -13.02 -43.43
N ASN A 9 30.28 -12.58 -44.70
CA ASN A 9 29.39 -11.48 -45.09
C ASN A 9 27.94 -11.96 -45.14
N PHE A 10 27.01 -11.16 -44.60
CA PHE A 10 25.58 -11.45 -44.52
C PHE A 10 24.80 -10.20 -44.96
N ASP A 11 24.15 -10.21 -46.14
CA ASP A 11 23.24 -9.12 -46.51
C ASP A 11 21.87 -9.32 -45.85
N ILE A 12 21.48 -8.41 -44.96
CA ILE A 12 20.29 -8.55 -44.11
C ILE A 12 18.97 -8.60 -44.92
N ASN A 13 19.00 -8.13 -46.17
CA ASN A 13 17.84 -8.02 -47.07
C ASN A 13 17.78 -9.13 -48.16
N ARG A 14 18.69 -10.11 -48.16
CA ARG A 14 18.80 -11.12 -49.24
C ARG A 14 19.01 -12.52 -48.68
N ASN A 15 18.64 -13.55 -49.45
CA ASN A 15 19.05 -14.92 -49.13
C ASN A 15 20.55 -15.07 -49.33
N ASN A 16 21.28 -15.35 -48.24
CA ASN A 16 22.70 -15.66 -48.27
C ASN A 16 22.89 -17.18 -48.14
N LEU A 17 23.87 -17.73 -48.86
CA LEU A 17 24.15 -19.17 -48.86
C LEU A 17 25.54 -19.44 -48.28
N PHE A 18 25.58 -20.04 -47.09
CA PHE A 18 26.79 -20.50 -46.42
C PHE A 18 26.50 -21.78 -45.64
N ASN A 19 27.43 -22.75 -45.70
CA ASN A 19 27.31 -24.02 -44.98
C ASN A 19 27.97 -23.89 -43.60
N LEU A 20 27.16 -23.84 -42.55
CA LEU A 20 27.60 -23.68 -41.17
C LEU A 20 27.36 -24.98 -40.39
N THR A 21 28.40 -25.49 -39.72
CA THR A 21 28.33 -26.75 -38.96
C THR A 21 28.83 -26.59 -37.53
N ALA A 22 28.03 -27.12 -36.61
CA ALA A 22 28.28 -27.19 -35.18
C ALA A 22 28.35 -28.68 -34.76
N LYS A 23 28.79 -28.98 -33.54
CA LYS A 23 28.82 -30.35 -33.03
C LYS A 23 28.07 -30.43 -31.70
N GLN A 24 27.30 -31.50 -31.54
CA GLN A 24 26.44 -31.66 -30.38
C GLN A 24 27.25 -31.75 -29.08
N PHE A 25 26.77 -31.06 -28.04
CA PHE A 25 27.39 -30.92 -26.71
C PHE A 25 28.72 -30.16 -26.66
N ASP A 26 29.20 -29.55 -27.76
CA ASP A 26 30.28 -28.57 -27.68
C ASP A 26 29.83 -27.40 -26.78
N THR A 27 30.64 -27.04 -25.79
CA THR A 27 30.25 -26.05 -24.77
C THR A 27 30.21 -24.63 -25.31
N THR A 28 29.43 -23.75 -24.68
CA THR A 28 29.46 -22.30 -24.91
C THR A 28 30.91 -21.79 -25.00
N GLY A 29 31.22 -21.00 -26.04
CA GLY A 29 32.57 -20.50 -26.32
C GLY A 29 33.53 -21.48 -27.02
N ALA A 30 33.10 -22.70 -27.34
CA ALA A 30 33.89 -23.62 -28.19
C ALA A 30 33.73 -23.34 -29.69
N ARG A 31 32.58 -22.77 -30.09
CA ARG A 31 32.28 -22.34 -31.47
C ARG A 31 31.56 -21.00 -31.48
N SER A 32 32.00 -20.11 -32.37
CA SER A 32 31.30 -18.88 -32.74
C SER A 32 31.35 -18.71 -34.26
N PHE A 33 30.39 -17.97 -34.80
CA PHE A 33 30.40 -17.53 -36.20
C PHE A 33 30.38 -16.00 -36.22
N THR A 34 31.45 -15.39 -36.74
CA THR A 34 31.52 -13.93 -36.88
C THR A 34 30.97 -13.51 -38.23
N PHE A 35 29.86 -12.78 -38.20
CA PHE A 35 29.23 -12.20 -39.39
C PHE A 35 29.59 -10.73 -39.55
N ARG A 36 29.60 -10.26 -40.81
CA ARG A 36 29.54 -8.84 -41.14
C ARG A 36 28.20 -8.56 -41.79
N LEU A 37 27.37 -7.77 -41.11
CA LEU A 37 26.06 -7.38 -41.59
C LEU A 37 26.21 -6.30 -42.67
N LEU A 38 25.65 -6.57 -43.83
CA LEU A 38 25.58 -5.67 -44.98
C LEU A 38 24.11 -5.34 -45.26
N LYS A 39 23.84 -4.21 -45.89
CA LYS A 39 22.52 -3.85 -46.43
C LYS A 39 22.72 -3.40 -47.88
N ASN A 40 22.30 -4.22 -48.84
CA ASN A 40 22.64 -4.06 -50.26
C ASN A 40 24.17 -3.95 -50.48
N SER A 41 24.93 -4.94 -50.00
CA SER A 41 26.39 -5.06 -50.07
C SER A 41 27.22 -3.99 -49.33
N VAL A 42 26.60 -2.95 -48.76
CA VAL A 42 27.30 -1.92 -47.95
C VAL A 42 27.26 -2.28 -46.46
N PRO A 43 28.36 -2.14 -45.69
CA PRO A 43 28.36 -2.41 -44.25
C PRO A 43 27.29 -1.65 -43.47
N PHE A 44 26.54 -2.37 -42.63
CA PHE A 44 25.43 -1.82 -41.85
C PHE A 44 25.91 -1.47 -40.43
N SER A 45 25.95 -0.18 -40.10
CA SER A 45 26.42 0.26 -38.77
C SER A 45 25.48 -0.17 -37.64
N LEU A 46 26.08 -0.63 -36.54
CA LEU A 46 25.43 -1.07 -35.31
C LEU A 46 25.68 -0.10 -34.14
N GLU A 47 26.15 1.12 -34.40
CA GLU A 47 26.36 2.12 -33.34
C GLU A 47 25.04 2.52 -32.66
N GLY A 48 24.96 2.34 -31.34
CA GLY A 48 23.74 2.55 -30.57
C GLY A 48 22.64 1.50 -30.80
N LEU A 49 22.97 0.37 -31.45
CA LEU A 49 22.09 -0.78 -31.64
C LEU A 49 22.57 -1.96 -30.81
N SER A 50 21.67 -2.88 -30.48
CA SER A 50 22.03 -4.24 -30.03
C SER A 50 21.62 -5.27 -31.08
N VAL A 51 22.29 -6.41 -31.10
CA VAL A 51 21.95 -7.55 -31.97
C VAL A 51 21.77 -8.78 -31.10
N LYS A 52 20.66 -9.48 -31.27
CA LYS A 52 20.42 -10.82 -30.72
C LYS A 52 20.37 -11.82 -31.86
N VAL A 53 20.64 -13.09 -31.59
CA VAL A 53 20.31 -14.21 -32.46
C VAL A 53 19.04 -14.84 -31.90
N GLY A 54 17.98 -14.86 -32.70
CA GLY A 54 16.71 -15.50 -32.40
C GLY A 54 16.51 -16.72 -33.30
N GLY A 55 15.71 -17.70 -32.87
CA GLY A 55 15.39 -18.83 -33.75
C GLY A 55 14.86 -20.05 -33.02
N LYS A 56 14.91 -21.20 -33.70
CA LYS A 56 14.50 -22.51 -33.17
C LYS A 56 15.57 -23.57 -33.33
N LYS A 57 15.72 -24.35 -32.27
CA LYS A 57 16.50 -25.59 -32.23
C LYS A 57 15.77 -26.74 -32.94
N PRO A 58 16.45 -27.88 -33.20
CA PRO A 58 15.82 -29.08 -33.77
C PRO A 58 14.72 -29.71 -32.89
N ASP A 59 14.72 -29.43 -31.58
CA ASP A 59 13.65 -29.81 -30.63
C ASP A 59 12.50 -28.78 -30.58
N TYR A 60 12.48 -27.84 -31.53
CA TYR A 60 11.53 -26.73 -31.65
C TYR A 60 11.49 -25.75 -30.47
N LYS A 61 12.37 -25.90 -29.47
CA LYS A 61 12.52 -24.90 -28.40
C LYS A 61 13.12 -23.62 -28.99
N ASP A 62 12.48 -22.50 -28.67
CA ASP A 62 12.90 -21.17 -29.04
C ASP A 62 14.23 -20.82 -28.33
N ILE A 63 15.07 -20.05 -29.02
CA ILE A 63 16.36 -19.57 -28.53
C ILE A 63 16.50 -18.09 -28.86
N LEU A 64 16.97 -17.31 -27.88
CA LEU A 64 17.21 -15.89 -28.01
C LEU A 64 18.43 -15.51 -27.15
N ASN A 65 19.57 -15.23 -27.79
CA ASN A 65 20.82 -14.88 -27.12
C ASN A 65 21.35 -13.55 -27.66
N ASP A 66 21.98 -12.75 -26.81
CA ASP A 66 22.71 -11.56 -27.26
C ASP A 66 23.94 -11.95 -28.09
N CYS A 67 24.12 -11.27 -29.22
CA CYS A 67 25.31 -11.39 -30.04
C CYS A 67 26.31 -10.29 -29.68
N LYS A 68 27.58 -10.64 -29.70
CA LYS A 68 28.67 -9.75 -29.29
C LYS A 68 29.09 -8.90 -30.49
N ILE A 69 28.74 -7.62 -30.47
CA ILE A 69 29.17 -6.68 -31.53
C ILE A 69 30.68 -6.45 -31.38
N ILE A 70 31.45 -6.76 -32.44
CA ILE A 70 32.92 -6.71 -32.47
C ILE A 70 33.43 -5.40 -33.07
N ASP A 71 32.78 -4.93 -34.13
CA ASP A 71 33.05 -3.61 -34.74
C ASP A 71 31.69 -3.01 -35.16
N PRO A 72 31.11 -2.09 -34.37
CA PRO A 72 29.80 -1.54 -34.67
C PRO A 72 29.83 -0.72 -35.97
N LYS A 73 30.90 0.02 -36.26
CA LYS A 73 31.00 0.86 -37.47
C LYS A 73 31.08 0.03 -38.75
N LYS A 74 31.68 -1.16 -38.70
CA LYS A 74 31.74 -2.10 -39.83
C LYS A 74 30.64 -3.16 -39.82
N GLY A 75 29.70 -3.11 -38.88
CA GLY A 75 28.60 -4.08 -38.78
C GLY A 75 29.04 -5.50 -38.42
N ILE A 76 30.17 -5.67 -37.72
CA ILE A 76 30.73 -6.99 -37.41
C ILE A 76 30.21 -7.47 -36.07
N VAL A 77 29.61 -8.66 -36.05
CA VAL A 77 28.94 -9.26 -34.91
C VAL A 77 29.30 -10.74 -34.78
N GLU A 78 29.68 -11.17 -33.59
CA GLU A 78 30.00 -12.55 -33.24
C GLU A 78 28.77 -13.25 -32.65
N VAL A 79 28.36 -14.35 -33.31
CA VAL A 79 27.29 -15.24 -32.88
C VAL A 79 27.94 -16.44 -32.21
N GLU A 80 28.07 -16.40 -30.88
CA GLU A 80 28.54 -17.55 -30.10
C GLU A 80 27.44 -18.61 -30.01
N LEU A 81 27.78 -19.88 -30.26
CA LEU A 81 26.85 -20.98 -30.06
C LEU A 81 26.99 -21.54 -28.65
N THR A 82 25.91 -21.43 -27.88
CA THR A 82 25.87 -21.95 -26.51
C THR A 82 25.83 -23.48 -26.48
N THR A 83 26.19 -24.07 -25.33
CA THR A 83 26.00 -25.52 -25.09
C THR A 83 24.55 -25.94 -25.37
N GLN A 84 23.58 -25.08 -25.05
CA GLN A 84 22.15 -25.35 -25.19
C GLN A 84 21.63 -25.22 -26.62
N MET A 85 22.18 -24.30 -27.43
CA MET A 85 21.96 -24.29 -28.89
C MET A 85 22.47 -25.58 -29.55
N GLN A 86 23.58 -26.12 -29.04
CA GLN A 86 24.23 -27.33 -29.55
C GLN A 86 23.80 -28.61 -28.80
N VAL A 87 22.84 -28.59 -27.88
CA VAL A 87 22.48 -29.78 -27.08
C VAL A 87 21.69 -30.82 -27.86
N VAL A 88 21.01 -30.42 -28.94
CA VAL A 88 20.21 -31.30 -29.82
C VAL A 88 20.78 -31.27 -31.23
N ALA A 89 21.01 -32.45 -31.81
CA ALA A 89 21.50 -32.60 -33.18
C ALA A 89 20.40 -32.34 -34.23
N GLY A 90 20.77 -31.74 -35.36
CA GLY A 90 19.89 -31.38 -36.48
C GLY A 90 19.97 -29.91 -36.87
N THR A 91 18.99 -29.46 -37.65
CA THR A 91 18.93 -28.09 -38.19
C THR A 91 18.56 -27.05 -37.13
N LEU A 92 19.50 -26.19 -36.79
CA LEU A 92 19.32 -25.00 -35.98
C LEU A 92 18.94 -23.84 -36.91
N LYS A 93 17.70 -23.35 -36.86
CA LYS A 93 17.18 -22.28 -37.74
C LYS A 93 17.19 -20.94 -37.01
N LEU A 94 17.95 -19.96 -37.52
CA LEU A 94 18.28 -18.71 -36.82
C LEU A 94 17.99 -17.48 -37.69
N GLU A 95 17.68 -16.34 -37.05
CA GLU A 95 17.71 -14.99 -37.63
C GLU A 95 18.50 -14.06 -36.71
N LEU A 96 19.10 -13.00 -37.26
CA LEU A 96 19.71 -11.95 -36.46
C LEU A 96 18.72 -10.79 -36.29
N ILE A 97 18.48 -10.42 -35.04
CA ILE A 97 17.47 -9.46 -34.61
C ILE A 97 18.20 -8.22 -34.12
N ILE A 98 18.16 -7.16 -34.93
CA ILE A 98 18.76 -5.86 -34.65
C ILE A 98 17.72 -4.98 -33.95
N LEU A 99 18.11 -4.34 -32.85
CA LEU A 99 17.21 -3.60 -31.96
C LEU A 99 17.69 -2.15 -31.74
N LYS A 100 16.73 -1.21 -31.71
CA LYS A 100 16.94 0.18 -31.28
C LYS A 100 15.82 0.59 -30.34
N GLY A 101 16.06 0.47 -29.03
CA GLY A 101 14.97 0.52 -28.04
C GLY A 101 13.94 -0.57 -28.37
N GLU A 102 12.68 -0.20 -28.50
CA GLU A 102 11.57 -1.11 -28.84
C GLU A 102 11.47 -1.43 -30.35
N THR A 103 12.19 -0.71 -31.22
CA THR A 103 12.15 -0.94 -32.67
C THR A 103 13.02 -2.13 -33.07
N ARG A 104 12.45 -3.07 -33.84
CA ARG A 104 13.09 -4.32 -34.28
C ARG A 104 13.25 -4.43 -35.79
N LEU A 105 14.40 -4.94 -36.25
CA LEU A 105 14.66 -5.37 -37.62
C LEU A 105 15.32 -6.75 -37.61
N SER A 106 14.64 -7.76 -38.16
CA SER A 106 15.18 -9.13 -38.32
C SER A 106 15.83 -9.32 -39.70
N THR A 107 16.86 -10.17 -39.79
CA THR A 107 17.34 -10.72 -41.07
C THR A 107 16.40 -11.79 -41.60
N ILE A 108 16.56 -12.18 -42.86
CA ILE A 108 16.01 -13.45 -43.35
C ILE A 108 16.67 -14.63 -42.57
N PRO A 109 15.93 -15.69 -42.20
CA PRO A 109 16.49 -16.83 -41.50
C PRO A 109 17.54 -17.64 -42.29
N PHE A 110 18.45 -18.27 -41.56
CA PHE A 110 19.55 -19.11 -42.05
C PHE A 110 19.76 -20.33 -41.14
N ASP A 111 20.43 -21.36 -41.66
CA ASP A 111 20.55 -22.67 -40.99
C ASP A 111 22.00 -22.96 -40.54
N ILE A 112 22.14 -23.58 -39.37
CA ILE A 112 23.37 -24.21 -38.89
C ILE A 112 23.06 -25.69 -38.60
N GLN A 113 23.89 -26.61 -39.07
CA GLN A 113 23.71 -28.04 -38.78
C GLN A 113 24.49 -28.48 -37.54
N VAL A 114 23.79 -28.88 -36.48
CA VAL A 114 24.39 -29.46 -35.27
C VAL A 114 24.58 -30.96 -35.50
N ILE A 115 25.80 -31.38 -35.78
CA ILE A 115 26.14 -32.77 -36.06
C ILE A 115 26.12 -33.58 -34.75
N LYS A 116 25.37 -34.70 -34.74
CA LYS A 116 25.23 -35.59 -33.57
C LYS A 116 26.59 -36.08 -33.07
N SER A 117 26.82 -35.96 -31.77
CA SER A 117 28.06 -36.46 -31.16
C SER A 117 27.99 -37.96 -30.91
N ALA A 118 29.13 -38.64 -31.05
CA ALA A 118 29.28 -40.05 -30.74
C ALA A 118 29.34 -40.34 -29.22
N ILE A 119 29.45 -39.29 -28.39
CA ILE A 119 29.54 -39.37 -26.93
C ILE A 119 28.46 -38.45 -26.35
N ASN A 120 27.75 -38.93 -25.32
CA ASN A 120 26.55 -38.28 -24.78
C ASN A 120 26.79 -37.75 -23.35
N PHE A 121 26.67 -36.44 -23.15
CA PHE A 121 27.03 -35.75 -21.91
C PHE A 121 25.77 -35.42 -21.11
N LYS A 122 25.25 -36.44 -20.40
CA LYS A 122 23.86 -36.53 -19.92
C LYS A 122 23.51 -35.70 -18.66
N GLU A 123 24.46 -34.97 -18.08
CA GLU A 123 24.32 -34.49 -16.69
C GLU A 123 23.64 -33.12 -16.49
N VAL A 124 23.32 -32.35 -17.53
CA VAL A 124 23.20 -30.87 -17.46
C VAL A 124 21.87 -30.32 -16.88
N GLU A 125 21.12 -31.07 -16.06
CA GLU A 125 19.67 -30.79 -15.80
C GLU A 125 19.17 -31.03 -14.32
N SER A 126 18.85 -29.92 -13.58
CA SER A 126 17.88 -29.65 -12.43
C SER A 126 17.66 -30.43 -11.06
N SER A 127 17.42 -29.72 -9.92
CA SER A 127 16.70 -30.09 -8.63
C SER A 127 16.86 -29.07 -7.46
N SER A 128 15.78 -28.72 -6.76
CA SER A 128 15.73 -27.69 -5.70
C SER A 128 14.54 -27.97 -4.75
N GLU A 129 13.83 -27.01 -4.14
CA GLU A 129 14.10 -26.80 -2.71
C GLU A 129 12.76 -26.40 -1.87
N PHE A 130 12.43 -26.71 -0.56
CA PHE A 130 11.71 -25.93 0.56
C PHE A 130 11.54 -26.60 2.03
N GLU A 131 12.57 -26.99 2.83
CA GLU A 131 12.50 -27.79 4.12
C GLU A 131 12.75 -27.19 5.58
N ALA A 132 12.56 -25.93 5.93
CA ALA A 132 13.02 -25.34 7.20
C ALA A 132 12.03 -25.35 8.36
N LEU A 133 10.81 -24.96 8.02
CA LEU A 133 10.13 -23.86 8.69
C LEU A 133 8.92 -24.30 9.56
N GLN A 134 8.87 -25.59 9.87
CA GLN A 134 8.25 -26.15 11.09
C GLN A 134 9.39 -26.53 12.09
N GLU A 135 9.20 -27.02 13.36
CA GLU A 135 10.12 -26.97 14.59
C GLU A 135 10.38 -25.71 15.61
N ALA A 136 9.47 -25.24 16.52
CA ALA A 136 9.41 -24.10 17.52
C ALA A 136 8.36 -22.89 17.52
N LEU A 137 7.54 -22.54 16.52
CA LEU A 137 6.49 -21.47 16.53
C LEU A 137 5.49 -21.70 17.68
N TRP A 138 5.32 -22.95 18.08
CA TRP A 138 4.53 -23.39 19.25
C TRP A 138 5.07 -22.92 20.62
N LYS A 139 6.20 -22.20 20.73
CA LYS A 139 6.91 -21.95 22.01
C LYS A 139 6.74 -20.57 22.67
N THR A 140 5.65 -19.81 22.47
CA THR A 140 5.61 -18.37 22.91
C THR A 140 4.37 -17.82 23.65
N ASP A 141 3.56 -18.63 24.32
CA ASP A 141 2.57 -18.13 25.30
C ASP A 141 2.57 -18.97 26.59
N ASN A 142 2.46 -18.31 27.75
CA ASN A 142 2.49 -18.94 29.08
C ASN A 142 1.93 -18.01 30.17
N VAL A 143 0.72 -18.29 30.69
CA VAL A 143 0.16 -17.66 31.90
C VAL A 143 -0.67 -18.71 32.66
N TYR A 144 -0.45 -18.82 33.97
CA TYR A 144 -1.01 -19.82 34.91
C TYR A 144 -0.55 -21.27 34.72
N THR A 145 -0.55 -22.02 35.83
CA THR A 145 -0.24 -23.46 35.86
C THR A 145 -1.43 -24.29 36.33
N LYS A 146 -1.47 -25.56 35.89
CA LYS A 146 -2.63 -26.44 36.09
C LYS A 146 -3.03 -26.64 37.57
N GLN A 147 -2.08 -26.64 38.50
CA GLN A 147 -2.35 -26.85 39.93
C GLN A 147 -3.09 -25.68 40.62
N GLU A 148 -3.07 -24.48 40.04
CA GLU A 148 -3.76 -23.32 40.61
C GLU A 148 -5.26 -23.35 40.30
N VAL A 149 -5.63 -23.94 39.16
CA VAL A 149 -7.01 -24.02 38.63
C VAL A 149 -7.87 -25.02 39.41
N ASP A 150 -7.31 -26.19 39.75
CA ASP A 150 -8.05 -27.32 40.35
C ASP A 150 -8.44 -27.10 41.84
N SER A 151 -8.30 -25.89 42.38
CA SER A 151 -8.32 -25.63 43.84
C SER A 151 -9.41 -24.68 44.38
N LYS A 152 -10.30 -24.14 43.53
CA LYS A 152 -11.38 -23.21 43.96
C LYS A 152 -12.74 -23.57 43.38
N THR A 153 -13.73 -23.71 44.26
CA THR A 153 -15.04 -24.27 43.94
C THR A 153 -16.17 -23.26 44.15
N TRP A 154 -16.79 -22.84 43.04
CA TRP A 154 -18.14 -22.24 42.90
C TRP A 154 -18.42 -20.85 43.51
N ASP A 155 -19.17 -20.03 42.77
CA ASP A 155 -20.30 -19.26 43.30
C ASP A 155 -21.34 -18.97 42.18
N MET A 156 -22.61 -18.74 42.53
CA MET A 156 -23.79 -18.76 41.64
C MET A 156 -24.27 -17.35 41.22
N SER A 157 -23.36 -16.48 40.77
CA SER A 157 -23.60 -15.03 40.79
C SER A 157 -24.27 -14.39 39.56
N ASN A 158 -24.52 -15.10 38.46
CA ASN A 158 -24.94 -14.47 37.18
C ASN A 158 -26.11 -15.13 36.42
N MET A 159 -27.11 -15.64 37.14
CA MET A 159 -28.41 -16.11 36.58
C MET A 159 -29.19 -15.05 35.78
N GLY A 160 -28.74 -13.79 35.74
CA GLY A 160 -29.35 -12.71 34.97
C GLY A 160 -29.16 -12.81 33.45
N GLN A 161 -28.25 -13.66 32.96
CA GLN A 161 -28.07 -13.89 31.52
C GLN A 161 -29.17 -14.80 30.95
N ASP A 162 -29.49 -15.90 31.62
CA ASP A 162 -30.45 -16.90 31.15
C ASP A 162 -31.90 -16.34 31.09
N VAL A 163 -32.25 -15.52 32.08
CA VAL A 163 -33.53 -14.77 32.12
C VAL A 163 -33.65 -13.78 30.95
N LYS A 164 -32.53 -13.24 30.47
CA LYS A 164 -32.49 -12.25 29.39
C LYS A 164 -32.78 -12.87 28.02
N GLU A 165 -32.33 -14.10 27.77
CA GLU A 165 -32.66 -14.85 26.55
C GLU A 165 -34.13 -15.31 26.56
N ALA A 166 -34.65 -15.70 27.72
CA ALA A 166 -36.04 -16.11 27.88
C ALA A 166 -37.08 -14.97 27.68
N MET A 167 -36.69 -13.71 27.88
CA MET A 167 -37.62 -12.57 27.86
C MET A 167 -37.71 -11.80 26.54
N THR A 168 -36.70 -11.85 25.66
CA THR A 168 -36.67 -11.03 24.43
C THR A 168 -37.25 -11.72 23.20
N GLY A 169 -37.17 -13.06 23.13
CA GLY A 169 -37.74 -13.87 22.05
C GLY A 169 -37.17 -13.65 20.65
N GLY A 170 -36.15 -12.79 20.48
CA GLY A 170 -35.58 -12.50 19.17
C GLY A 170 -34.72 -11.23 19.07
N SER A 171 -34.49 -10.82 17.82
CA SER A 171 -33.48 -9.85 17.43
C SER A 171 -33.80 -8.40 17.79
N VAL A 172 -32.97 -7.79 18.64
CA VAL A 172 -32.57 -6.38 18.53
C VAL A 172 -31.06 -6.30 18.74
N ALA A 173 -30.34 -5.59 17.86
CA ALA A 173 -28.89 -5.52 17.88
C ALA A 173 -28.36 -4.63 19.03
N VAL A 174 -28.23 -5.19 20.23
CA VAL A 174 -27.47 -4.57 21.33
C VAL A 174 -25.99 -4.74 21.04
N VAL A 175 -25.39 -3.76 20.35
CA VAL A 175 -23.96 -3.69 20.11
C VAL A 175 -23.26 -3.37 21.43
N GLY A 176 -22.75 -4.40 22.11
CA GLY A 176 -21.93 -4.22 23.31
C GLY A 176 -20.63 -3.48 23.02
N VAL A 177 -19.99 -2.98 24.07
CA VAL A 177 -18.54 -2.71 24.01
C VAL A 177 -17.86 -4.02 23.59
N ASP A 178 -16.88 -3.92 22.68
CA ASP A 178 -16.18 -5.04 22.03
C ASP A 178 -17.02 -5.94 21.08
N ALA A 179 -18.29 -5.61 20.82
CA ALA A 179 -19.10 -6.29 19.78
C ALA A 179 -18.75 -5.86 18.33
N VAL A 180 -17.88 -4.85 18.17
CA VAL A 180 -17.18 -4.54 16.92
C VAL A 180 -15.78 -5.13 17.04
N LYS A 181 -15.43 -6.12 16.20
CA LYS A 181 -14.05 -6.60 16.12
C LYS A 181 -13.17 -5.48 15.53
N GLU A 182 -11.93 -5.41 16.00
CA GLU A 182 -10.95 -4.38 15.60
C GLU A 182 -10.75 -4.31 14.07
N ASN A 183 -10.98 -5.43 13.36
CA ASN A 183 -11.11 -5.49 11.92
C ASN A 183 -12.48 -6.07 11.51
N ASN A 184 -13.49 -5.22 11.37
CA ASN A 184 -14.77 -5.52 10.70
C ASN A 184 -14.70 -5.32 9.16
N ILE A 185 -13.49 -5.38 8.59
CA ILE A 185 -13.22 -5.20 7.15
C ILE A 185 -12.62 -6.51 6.63
N SER A 186 -13.26 -7.14 5.64
CA SER A 186 -12.70 -8.33 5.00
C SER A 186 -11.59 -7.97 4.00
N ASN A 187 -10.72 -8.93 3.70
CA ASN A 187 -9.63 -8.71 2.76
C ASN A 187 -10.18 -8.28 1.38
N LEU A 188 -9.52 -7.32 0.71
CA LEU A 188 -9.97 -6.64 -0.53
C LEU A 188 -11.30 -5.84 -0.44
N GLN A 189 -12.02 -5.83 0.68
CA GLN A 189 -13.22 -4.99 0.86
C GLN A 189 -12.86 -3.50 0.74
N VAL A 190 -11.65 -3.13 1.17
CA VAL A 190 -11.01 -1.82 0.97
C VAL A 190 -9.73 -2.02 0.15
N THR A 191 -9.63 -1.36 -1.01
CA THR A 191 -8.48 -1.39 -1.92
C THR A 191 -7.90 0.03 -2.06
N PRO A 192 -6.68 0.23 -2.63
CA PRO A 192 -6.13 1.57 -2.84
C PRO A 192 -7.03 2.51 -3.65
N VAL A 193 -7.77 2.01 -4.65
CA VAL A 193 -8.79 2.79 -5.39
C VAL A 193 -10.00 3.14 -4.50
N LYS A 194 -10.37 2.28 -3.55
CA LYS A 194 -11.40 2.58 -2.55
C LYS A 194 -10.92 3.52 -1.43
N LEU A 195 -9.61 3.82 -1.36
CA LEU A 195 -8.98 4.71 -0.37
C LEU A 195 -8.48 6.04 -0.94
N SER A 196 -8.08 6.09 -2.21
CA SER A 196 -7.46 7.28 -2.78
C SER A 196 -8.47 8.40 -3.00
N THR A 197 -8.16 9.59 -2.51
CA THR A 197 -8.85 10.85 -2.86
C THR A 197 -8.48 11.35 -4.26
N SER A 198 -7.61 10.65 -5.00
CA SER A 198 -7.27 10.98 -6.39
C SER A 198 -6.85 9.73 -7.18
N VAL A 199 -7.62 9.37 -8.20
CA VAL A 199 -7.24 8.39 -9.22
C VAL A 199 -6.78 9.14 -10.47
N LEU A 200 -5.67 8.69 -11.05
CA LEU A 200 -4.98 9.22 -12.24
C LEU A 200 -4.60 10.71 -12.18
N GLN A 201 -3.29 10.96 -12.15
CA GLN A 201 -2.72 12.19 -12.69
C GLN A 201 -2.10 11.85 -14.05
N ARG A 202 -2.37 12.67 -15.07
CA ARG A 202 -1.48 12.77 -16.23
C ARG A 202 -0.32 13.68 -15.85
N ASP A 203 0.91 13.18 -15.89
CA ASP A 203 2.10 14.01 -15.63
C ASP A 203 2.25 15.09 -16.71
N LEU A 204 1.81 16.31 -16.38
CA LEU A 204 1.93 17.47 -17.26
C LEU A 204 3.12 18.33 -16.83
N ASP A 205 4.18 18.29 -17.64
CA ASP A 205 5.17 19.38 -17.66
C ASP A 205 4.48 20.65 -18.20
N TYR A 206 3.86 21.37 -17.28
CA TYR A 206 3.13 22.60 -17.53
C TYR A 206 3.99 23.71 -18.16
N ASP A 207 5.32 23.64 -18.12
CA ASP A 207 6.21 24.63 -18.76
C ASP A 207 6.48 24.36 -20.25
N THR A 208 6.03 23.20 -20.77
CA THR A 208 5.95 22.96 -22.23
C THR A 208 4.79 23.68 -22.93
N TYR A 209 3.77 24.12 -22.19
CA TYR A 209 2.57 24.76 -22.74
C TYR A 209 2.75 26.27 -22.86
N LYS A 210 2.68 26.79 -24.09
CA LYS A 210 3.08 28.18 -24.42
C LYS A 210 2.20 28.88 -25.46
N LEU A 211 1.34 28.16 -26.17
CA LEU A 211 0.37 28.74 -27.10
C LEU A 211 -0.96 28.98 -26.37
N VAL A 212 -1.75 29.94 -26.84
CA VAL A 212 -2.99 30.40 -26.18
C VAL A 212 -4.20 29.96 -27.00
N SER A 213 -5.23 29.41 -26.33
CA SER A 213 -6.48 28.95 -26.97
C SER A 213 -7.23 30.08 -27.69
N ASN A 214 -8.20 29.73 -28.56
CA ASN A 214 -9.07 30.72 -29.19
C ASN A 214 -10.06 31.35 -28.18
N ASN A 215 -10.59 32.54 -28.49
CA ASN A 215 -11.51 33.32 -27.63
C ASN A 215 -12.89 32.67 -27.39
N THR A 216 -13.35 31.80 -28.29
CA THR A 216 -14.78 31.42 -28.38
C THR A 216 -15.04 29.92 -28.52
N SER A 217 -14.01 29.09 -28.32
CA SER A 217 -14.11 27.65 -28.52
C SER A 217 -14.37 26.89 -27.21
N LEU A 218 -15.26 25.90 -27.28
CA LEU A 218 -15.34 24.81 -26.30
C LEU A 218 -14.40 23.68 -26.73
N TYR A 219 -13.49 23.30 -25.85
CA TYR A 219 -12.52 22.23 -26.06
C TYR A 219 -12.89 21.00 -25.25
N ILE A 220 -13.17 19.88 -25.91
CA ILE A 220 -13.57 18.63 -25.27
C ILE A 220 -12.39 17.66 -25.29
N LEU A 221 -12.00 17.14 -24.12
CA LEU A 221 -10.93 16.14 -24.05
C LEU A 221 -11.36 14.84 -24.77
N PRO A 222 -10.45 14.15 -25.48
CA PRO A 222 -10.81 13.05 -26.38
C PRO A 222 -11.09 11.73 -25.65
N ASN A 223 -10.73 11.63 -24.38
CA ASN A 223 -10.91 10.45 -23.54
C ASN A 223 -12.18 10.59 -22.70
N PRO A 224 -12.98 9.52 -22.54
CA PRO A 224 -14.13 9.55 -21.63
C PRO A 224 -13.68 9.67 -20.17
N LEU A 225 -14.60 10.15 -19.34
CA LEU A 225 -14.44 10.25 -17.90
C LEU A 225 -14.58 8.88 -17.21
N LEU A 226 -13.88 8.75 -16.09
CA LEU A 226 -13.92 7.58 -15.22
C LEU A 226 -14.90 7.78 -14.06
N PHE A 227 -15.30 6.67 -13.43
CA PHE A 227 -16.19 6.69 -12.27
C PHE A 227 -15.57 7.45 -11.08
N GLY A 228 -16.31 8.41 -10.52
CA GLY A 228 -15.87 9.21 -9.37
C GLY A 228 -16.35 10.66 -9.43
N LEU A 229 -15.67 11.54 -8.71
CA LEU A 229 -15.86 12.99 -8.79
C LEU A 229 -14.76 13.62 -9.64
N ALA A 230 -15.08 14.04 -10.86
CA ALA A 230 -14.12 14.67 -11.75
C ALA A 230 -13.85 16.13 -11.36
N ASN A 231 -12.57 16.41 -11.10
CA ASN A 231 -11.95 17.71 -10.84
C ASN A 231 -10.84 17.97 -11.87
N ILE A 232 -10.33 19.20 -11.97
CA ILE A 232 -9.30 19.54 -12.98
C ILE A 232 -8.13 20.35 -12.41
N THR A 233 -6.98 20.24 -13.07
CA THR A 233 -5.86 21.19 -12.93
C THR A 233 -5.47 21.73 -14.30
N THR A 234 -5.37 23.06 -14.44
CA THR A 234 -5.10 23.71 -15.72
C THR A 234 -4.19 24.93 -15.60
N LYS A 235 -3.41 25.24 -16.65
CA LYS A 235 -2.52 26.42 -16.68
C LYS A 235 -3.08 27.52 -17.58
N CYS A 236 -3.26 28.69 -16.99
CA CYS A 236 -3.82 29.87 -17.64
C CYS A 236 -2.75 30.97 -17.86
N ASN A 237 -2.87 31.70 -18.97
CA ASN A 237 -1.92 32.75 -19.34
C ASN A 237 -2.08 34.07 -18.56
N ASN A 238 -3.25 34.29 -17.95
CA ASN A 238 -3.70 35.52 -17.33
C ASN A 238 -4.82 35.22 -16.32
N ASN A 239 -5.23 36.20 -15.52
CA ASN A 239 -6.41 36.10 -14.66
C ASN A 239 -7.70 36.22 -15.48
N GLY A 240 -8.77 35.54 -15.07
CA GLY A 240 -10.08 35.62 -15.72
C GLY A 240 -11.05 34.55 -15.21
N THR A 241 -12.01 34.15 -16.05
CA THR A 241 -13.00 33.11 -15.74
C THR A 241 -13.00 32.05 -16.85
N ILE A 242 -13.05 30.78 -16.48
CA ILE A 242 -13.27 29.65 -17.40
C ILE A 242 -14.61 28.97 -17.10
N LYS A 243 -15.21 28.37 -18.14
CA LYS A 243 -16.43 27.58 -18.05
C LYS A 243 -16.08 26.10 -18.26
N VAL A 244 -16.47 25.23 -17.33
CA VAL A 244 -16.22 23.79 -17.38
C VAL A 244 -17.56 23.06 -17.49
N CYS A 245 -17.65 22.14 -18.43
CA CYS A 245 -18.87 21.40 -18.76
C CYS A 245 -18.66 19.89 -18.58
N LEU A 246 -19.61 19.23 -17.89
CA LEU A 246 -19.78 17.78 -17.96
C LEU A 246 -20.70 17.47 -19.16
N LEU A 247 -20.29 16.53 -19.99
CA LEU A 247 -20.94 16.19 -21.26
C LEU A 247 -21.24 14.69 -21.34
N ASN A 248 -22.30 14.30 -22.04
CA ASN A 248 -22.54 12.93 -22.49
C ASN A 248 -22.38 12.86 -24.01
N LYS A 249 -21.67 11.85 -24.52
CA LYS A 249 -21.50 11.57 -25.94
C LYS A 249 -22.67 10.74 -26.46
N ASN A 250 -23.28 11.18 -27.55
CA ASN A 250 -24.48 10.60 -28.15
C ASN A 250 -24.20 9.92 -29.50
N SER A 251 -23.15 10.34 -30.21
CA SER A 251 -22.59 9.66 -31.39
C SER A 251 -21.11 10.02 -31.53
N ASP A 252 -20.39 9.48 -32.52
CA ASP A 252 -18.94 9.71 -32.70
C ASP A 252 -18.50 11.19 -32.66
N THR A 253 -19.37 12.09 -33.11
CA THR A 253 -19.17 13.55 -33.17
C THR A 253 -20.21 14.36 -32.38
N SER A 254 -21.20 13.76 -31.72
CA SER A 254 -22.25 14.53 -31.01
C SER A 254 -22.18 14.42 -29.49
N PHE A 255 -22.37 15.56 -28.82
CA PHE A 255 -22.32 15.69 -27.36
C PHE A 255 -23.53 16.48 -26.83
N ILE A 256 -23.97 16.13 -25.63
CA ILE A 256 -25.07 16.75 -24.88
C ILE A 256 -24.51 17.28 -23.56
N VAL A 257 -24.84 18.52 -23.18
CA VAL A 257 -24.34 19.12 -21.94
C VAL A 257 -25.16 18.66 -20.72
N LYS A 258 -24.51 17.98 -19.77
CA LYS A 258 -25.11 17.43 -18.53
C LYS A 258 -24.98 18.40 -17.33
N ASN A 259 -23.88 19.16 -17.24
CA ASN A 259 -23.67 20.16 -16.18
C ASN A 259 -22.70 21.25 -16.65
N VAL A 260 -22.80 22.47 -16.10
CA VAL A 260 -21.94 23.63 -16.42
C VAL A 260 -21.61 24.39 -15.14
N LYS A 261 -20.33 24.71 -14.92
CA LYS A 261 -19.87 25.55 -13.80
C LYS A 261 -18.82 26.56 -14.28
N ASP A 262 -18.86 27.76 -13.71
CA ASP A 262 -17.91 28.85 -13.99
C ASP A 262 -16.94 29.04 -12.83
N PHE A 263 -15.65 29.21 -13.14
CA PHE A 263 -14.58 29.31 -12.15
C PHE A 263 -13.63 30.46 -12.47
N ASN A 264 -13.31 31.26 -11.46
CA ASN A 264 -12.27 32.28 -11.56
C ASN A 264 -10.89 31.63 -11.47
N VAL A 265 -9.99 32.04 -12.36
CA VAL A 265 -8.63 31.52 -12.50
C VAL A 265 -7.61 32.65 -12.46
N PHE A 266 -6.40 32.31 -12.04
CA PHE A 266 -5.25 33.20 -12.01
C PHE A 266 -4.20 32.79 -13.06
N LYS A 267 -3.31 33.72 -13.40
CA LYS A 267 -2.13 33.44 -14.22
C LYS A 267 -1.24 32.40 -13.54
N GLY A 268 -0.98 31.28 -14.21
CA GLY A 268 -0.26 30.14 -13.66
C GLY A 268 -1.11 28.87 -13.62
N VAL A 269 -0.72 27.91 -12.79
CA VAL A 269 -1.45 26.63 -12.62
C VAL A 269 -2.56 26.83 -11.58
N ASN A 270 -3.77 26.37 -11.91
CA ASN A 270 -4.97 26.43 -11.09
C ASN A 270 -5.50 25.00 -10.89
N SER A 271 -5.76 24.61 -9.64
CA SER A 271 -6.55 23.41 -9.33
C SER A 271 -7.98 23.84 -9.01
N ILE A 272 -8.95 23.16 -9.63
CA ILE A 272 -10.35 23.57 -9.66
C ILE A 272 -11.21 22.37 -9.26
N ASN A 273 -11.89 22.50 -8.12
CA ASN A 273 -12.85 21.51 -7.65
C ASN A 273 -14.18 21.71 -8.41
N CYS A 274 -14.40 20.88 -9.42
CA CYS A 274 -15.64 20.87 -10.21
C CYS A 274 -16.73 20.03 -9.55
N ALA A 275 -16.39 19.03 -8.74
CA ALA A 275 -17.30 18.07 -8.10
C ALA A 275 -18.38 17.56 -9.09
N PHE A 276 -17.95 17.03 -10.24
CA PHE A 276 -18.84 16.42 -11.23
C PHE A 276 -18.95 14.92 -10.98
N GLU A 277 -20.14 14.46 -10.56
CA GLU A 277 -20.45 13.04 -10.38
C GLU A 277 -20.49 12.31 -11.74
N CYS A 278 -19.53 11.38 -11.92
CA CYS A 278 -19.33 10.61 -13.14
C CYS A 278 -19.61 9.12 -12.90
N THR A 279 -20.36 8.49 -13.82
CA THR A 279 -20.70 7.06 -13.85
C THR A 279 -19.56 6.20 -14.39
N GLY A 280 -18.68 6.76 -15.24
CA GLY A 280 -17.56 6.03 -15.83
C GLY A 280 -17.95 4.96 -16.85
N ASP A 281 -19.18 5.03 -17.39
CA ASP A 281 -19.72 4.09 -18.40
C ASP A 281 -19.14 4.26 -19.81
N GLY A 282 -18.18 5.17 -19.99
CA GLY A 282 -17.57 5.50 -21.28
C GLY A 282 -18.34 6.53 -22.10
N THR A 283 -19.54 6.97 -21.68
CA THR A 283 -20.33 7.99 -22.38
C THR A 283 -20.03 9.42 -21.92
N GLU A 284 -19.45 9.61 -20.74
CA GLU A 284 -19.21 10.94 -20.18
C GLU A 284 -17.87 11.55 -20.61
N TYR A 285 -17.83 12.87 -20.81
CA TYR A 285 -16.67 13.64 -21.27
C TYR A 285 -16.61 15.01 -20.57
N ILE A 286 -15.44 15.64 -20.55
CA ILE A 286 -15.26 17.00 -20.01
C ILE A 286 -14.90 18.00 -21.11
N GLY A 287 -15.60 19.13 -21.12
CA GLY A 287 -15.33 20.28 -21.99
C GLY A 287 -14.91 21.51 -21.19
N ILE A 288 -14.00 22.33 -21.73
CA ILE A 288 -13.63 23.62 -21.15
C ILE A 288 -13.66 24.72 -22.22
N MET A 289 -14.30 25.85 -21.89
CA MET A 289 -14.31 27.07 -22.69
C MET A 289 -13.59 28.19 -21.93
N SER A 290 -12.80 29.00 -22.64
CA SER A 290 -12.20 30.22 -22.08
C SER A 290 -12.00 31.29 -23.15
N ASN A 291 -11.99 32.56 -22.73
CA ASN A 291 -11.70 33.69 -23.62
C ASN A 291 -10.18 33.90 -23.73
N SER A 292 -9.49 33.03 -24.49
CA SER A 292 -8.03 33.00 -24.62
C SER A 292 -7.26 32.93 -23.30
N LEU A 293 -7.71 32.10 -22.35
CA LEU A 293 -7.00 31.90 -21.07
C LEU A 293 -6.20 30.59 -21.04
N LEU A 294 -6.75 29.50 -21.60
CA LEU A 294 -6.12 28.18 -21.60
C LEU A 294 -4.83 28.16 -22.42
N LEU A 295 -3.79 27.50 -21.90
CA LEU A 295 -2.59 27.18 -22.66
C LEU A 295 -2.69 25.82 -23.37
N TYR A 296 -2.02 25.73 -24.52
CA TYR A 296 -1.78 24.48 -25.23
C TYR A 296 -0.33 24.41 -25.77
N LYS A 297 0.06 23.25 -26.30
CA LYS A 297 1.26 23.06 -27.14
C LYS A 297 0.88 22.31 -28.43
N PRO A 298 1.62 22.48 -29.53
CA PRO A 298 1.23 21.95 -30.83
C PRO A 298 1.66 20.50 -31.08
N TYR A 299 2.33 19.83 -30.14
CA TYR A 299 2.81 18.44 -30.28
C TYR A 299 2.68 17.65 -28.97
N GLY A 300 2.39 16.34 -29.08
CA GLY A 300 2.50 15.37 -27.99
C GLY A 300 1.26 15.23 -27.09
N GLY A 301 0.07 15.53 -27.62
CA GLY A 301 -1.22 15.30 -26.95
C GLY A 301 -2.00 14.13 -27.55
N ASN A 302 -3.19 13.91 -27.00
CA ASN A 302 -4.19 13.01 -27.60
C ASN A 302 -5.11 13.76 -28.60
N GLY A 303 -4.82 15.03 -28.89
CA GLY A 303 -5.77 15.96 -29.50
C GLY A 303 -6.90 16.36 -28.55
N PHE A 304 -7.94 16.95 -29.14
CA PHE A 304 -9.23 17.31 -28.53
C PHE A 304 -10.26 17.51 -29.64
N TYR A 305 -11.55 17.57 -29.29
CA TYR A 305 -12.58 18.09 -30.17
C TYR A 305 -12.75 19.60 -29.92
N GLU A 306 -12.90 20.41 -30.98
CA GLU A 306 -13.15 21.86 -30.87
C GLU A 306 -14.54 22.22 -31.43
N ILE A 307 -15.38 22.85 -30.61
CA ILE A 307 -16.62 23.51 -31.04
C ILE A 307 -16.36 25.01 -31.03
N LYS A 308 -16.18 25.60 -32.21
CA LYS A 308 -15.92 27.04 -32.39
C LYS A 308 -17.20 27.86 -32.18
N ASN A 309 -17.09 29.02 -31.56
CA ASN A 309 -18.19 29.94 -31.27
C ASN A 309 -19.32 29.33 -30.42
N TYR A 310 -18.95 28.54 -29.41
CA TYR A 310 -19.90 27.99 -28.43
C TYR A 310 -20.49 29.11 -27.56
N THR A 311 -21.81 29.13 -27.39
CA THR A 311 -22.55 30.19 -26.68
C THR A 311 -22.63 30.00 -25.15
N GLY A 312 -22.28 28.82 -24.63
CA GLY A 312 -22.37 28.50 -23.20
C GLY A 312 -23.69 27.87 -22.75
N GLU A 313 -24.61 27.58 -23.68
CA GLU A 313 -25.96 27.08 -23.40
C GLU A 313 -26.05 25.54 -23.35
N LEU A 314 -27.09 25.03 -22.69
CA LEU A 314 -27.42 23.61 -22.65
C LEU A 314 -28.05 23.17 -23.99
N GLY A 315 -27.55 22.09 -24.58
CA GLY A 315 -28.06 21.61 -25.87
C GLY A 315 -27.34 20.37 -26.40
N TYR A 316 -27.74 19.98 -27.61
CA TYR A 316 -27.09 18.99 -28.47
C TYR A 316 -26.17 19.71 -29.46
N PHE A 317 -24.94 19.22 -29.62
CA PHE A 317 -23.95 19.83 -30.51
C PHE A 317 -23.19 18.77 -31.31
N GLU A 318 -22.95 19.04 -32.59
CA GLU A 318 -22.10 18.22 -33.46
C GLU A 318 -20.74 18.90 -33.68
N THR A 319 -19.67 18.15 -33.46
CA THR A 319 -18.30 18.59 -33.75
C THR A 319 -18.01 18.37 -35.23
N ALA A 320 -17.50 19.39 -35.93
CA ALA A 320 -16.77 19.15 -37.16
C ALA A 320 -15.61 18.18 -36.89
N ASN A 321 -15.28 17.30 -37.84
CA ASN A 321 -14.40 16.14 -37.63
C ASN A 321 -12.91 16.52 -37.55
N ASN A 322 -12.57 17.36 -36.58
CA ASN A 322 -11.26 17.97 -36.31
C ASN A 322 -10.71 17.43 -34.98
N THR A 323 -10.41 16.13 -34.92
CA THR A 323 -9.42 15.63 -33.95
C THR A 323 -8.06 16.19 -34.35
N SER A 324 -7.68 17.33 -33.76
CA SER A 324 -6.39 17.97 -34.03
C SER A 324 -5.29 17.25 -33.25
N LEU A 325 -4.97 16.03 -33.68
CA LEU A 325 -4.15 15.02 -32.97
C LEU A 325 -2.74 15.47 -32.61
N GLU A 326 -2.23 16.53 -33.21
CA GLU A 326 -0.93 17.11 -32.84
C GLU A 326 -1.02 17.84 -31.48
N TYR A 327 -2.14 18.52 -31.22
CA TYR A 327 -2.27 19.50 -30.15
C TYR A 327 -2.55 18.88 -28.78
N ASP A 328 -2.08 19.57 -27.74
CA ASP A 328 -2.23 19.16 -26.35
C ASP A 328 -2.62 20.34 -25.46
N LEU A 329 -3.76 20.24 -24.79
CA LEU A 329 -4.23 21.25 -23.84
C LEU A 329 -3.57 21.09 -22.48
N ALA A 330 -3.31 22.21 -21.81
CA ALA A 330 -2.82 22.25 -20.43
C ALA A 330 -3.97 21.94 -19.43
N ILE A 331 -4.62 20.78 -19.57
CA ILE A 331 -5.74 20.32 -18.74
C ILE A 331 -5.44 18.89 -18.29
N ASN A 332 -5.46 18.67 -16.98
CA ASN A 332 -5.41 17.37 -16.33
C ASN A 332 -6.74 17.13 -15.61
N VAL A 333 -7.25 15.90 -15.61
CA VAL A 333 -8.48 15.51 -14.91
C VAL A 333 -8.10 14.57 -13.77
N ILE A 334 -8.64 14.84 -12.58
CA ILE A 334 -8.34 14.12 -11.34
C ILE A 334 -9.67 13.60 -10.78
N TYR A 335 -9.73 12.32 -10.40
CA TYR A 335 -10.98 11.69 -9.94
C TYR A 335 -10.94 11.41 -8.44
N GLU A 336 -11.80 12.08 -7.66
CA GLU A 336 -11.90 11.81 -6.21
C GLU A 336 -12.85 10.65 -5.91
N ASN A 337 -12.55 9.87 -4.86
CA ASN A 337 -13.40 8.77 -4.42
C ASN A 337 -14.71 9.31 -3.81
N TYR A 338 -15.80 9.06 -4.54
CA TYR A 338 -17.15 9.50 -4.19
C TYR A 338 -17.58 9.15 -2.76
N ASN A 339 -17.30 7.93 -2.31
CA ASN A 339 -17.74 7.46 -1.00
C ASN A 339 -16.96 8.13 0.15
N ILE A 340 -15.68 8.44 -0.05
CA ILE A 340 -14.86 9.17 0.92
C ILE A 340 -15.30 10.63 0.98
N TYR A 341 -15.40 11.31 -0.18
CA TYR A 341 -15.90 12.68 -0.24
C TYR A 341 -17.27 12.82 0.45
N LYS A 342 -18.22 11.93 0.10
CA LYS A 342 -19.57 11.93 0.69
C LYS A 342 -19.56 11.64 2.19
N SER A 343 -18.67 10.77 2.67
CA SER A 343 -18.50 10.50 4.10
C SER A 343 -17.92 11.69 4.86
N LEU A 344 -16.97 12.41 4.29
CA LEU A 344 -16.40 13.63 4.87
C LEU A 344 -17.42 14.78 4.86
N TYR A 345 -18.08 15.01 3.73
CA TYR A 345 -19.10 16.06 3.55
C TYR A 345 -20.31 15.84 4.48
N ASN A 346 -20.83 14.61 4.57
CA ASN A 346 -21.91 14.28 5.51
C ASN A 346 -21.47 14.40 6.98
N ARG A 347 -20.19 14.21 7.28
CA ARG A 347 -19.64 14.33 8.64
C ARG A 347 -19.39 15.79 9.04
N ASP A 348 -18.92 16.63 8.13
CA ASP A 348 -18.84 18.08 8.33
C ASP A 348 -20.25 18.70 8.46
N ASN A 349 -21.21 18.30 7.62
CA ASN A 349 -22.60 18.72 7.76
C ASN A 349 -23.24 18.21 9.06
N SER A 350 -23.10 16.93 9.44
CA SER A 350 -23.65 16.46 10.72
C SER A 350 -22.95 17.05 11.95
N ILE A 351 -21.69 17.49 11.84
CA ILE A 351 -21.03 18.32 12.86
C ILE A 351 -21.68 19.71 12.92
N LYS A 352 -21.94 20.36 11.78
CA LYS A 352 -22.67 21.64 11.70
C LYS A 352 -24.10 21.51 12.22
N ASP A 353 -24.81 20.43 11.92
CA ASP A 353 -26.15 20.16 12.45
C ASP A 353 -26.14 19.86 13.96
N TYR A 354 -25.10 19.19 14.45
CA TYR A 354 -24.89 19.04 15.89
C TYR A 354 -24.61 20.39 16.57
N PHE A 355 -23.78 21.25 15.98
CA PHE A 355 -23.60 22.63 16.44
C PHE A 355 -24.91 23.43 16.39
N ASN A 356 -25.66 23.34 15.30
CA ASN A 356 -26.98 23.96 15.16
C ASN A 356 -27.94 23.44 16.25
N SER A 357 -27.93 22.16 16.61
CA SER A 357 -28.76 21.64 17.72
C SER A 357 -28.28 22.07 19.12
N LEU A 358 -26.99 22.33 19.32
CA LEU A 358 -26.45 22.89 20.57
C LEU A 358 -26.71 24.40 20.71
N ILE A 359 -26.72 25.14 19.59
CA ILE A 359 -26.96 26.58 19.54
C ILE A 359 -28.46 26.88 19.54
N ASN A 360 -29.24 26.20 18.70
CA ASN A 360 -30.70 26.29 18.66
C ASN A 360 -31.38 25.55 19.83
N GLY A 361 -30.59 24.96 20.73
CA GLY A 361 -31.01 24.55 22.07
C GLY A 361 -31.25 25.74 23.03
N GLU A 362 -31.43 26.96 22.51
CA GLU A 362 -31.94 28.09 23.27
C GLU A 362 -33.36 27.79 23.78
N LEU A 363 -33.48 27.67 25.10
CA LEU A 363 -34.73 27.96 25.79
C LEU A 363 -34.86 29.49 25.92
N SER A 364 -34.97 30.20 24.79
CA SER A 364 -35.20 31.64 24.78
C SER A 364 -36.70 31.94 24.83
N CYS A 365 -37.15 32.56 25.94
CA CYS A 365 -38.53 32.98 26.13
C CYS A 365 -38.90 34.23 25.31
N HIS A 366 -37.91 34.96 24.79
CA HIS A 366 -38.07 36.32 24.23
C HIS A 366 -37.12 36.62 23.06
N SER A 367 -36.88 35.67 22.16
CA SER A 367 -36.13 35.94 20.93
C SER A 367 -36.88 36.95 20.03
N ASN A 368 -36.15 37.92 19.47
CA ASN A 368 -36.64 39.04 18.62
C ASN A 368 -37.33 40.24 19.30
N ILE A 369 -36.97 40.59 20.55
CA ILE A 369 -37.27 41.95 21.07
C ILE A 369 -36.34 42.98 20.41
N SER A 370 -36.91 43.95 19.66
CA SER A 370 -36.18 45.18 19.30
C SER A 370 -36.01 46.08 20.53
N PHE A 371 -34.84 46.70 20.64
CA PHE A 371 -34.53 47.66 21.69
C PHE A 371 -34.42 49.11 21.18
N ASP A 372 -34.95 49.41 19.99
CA ASP A 372 -34.83 50.74 19.37
C ASP A 372 -35.50 51.83 20.23
N ASP A 373 -36.74 51.60 20.66
CA ASP A 373 -37.55 52.46 21.56
C ASP A 373 -36.94 52.72 22.95
N TYR A 374 -35.93 51.94 23.35
CA TYR A 374 -35.34 52.01 24.69
C TYR A 374 -34.27 53.11 24.70
N LEU A 375 -34.73 54.34 24.95
CA LEU A 375 -33.96 55.58 24.78
C LEU A 375 -33.58 56.28 26.09
N LYS A 376 -34.02 55.80 27.25
CA LYS A 376 -33.75 56.41 28.56
C LYS A 376 -32.68 55.64 29.34
N LYS A 377 -31.83 56.36 30.07
CA LYS A 377 -30.70 55.82 30.86
C LYS A 377 -31.08 55.65 32.33
N SER A 378 -30.83 54.48 32.91
CA SER A 378 -31.08 54.20 34.34
C SER A 378 -30.19 55.01 35.28
N SER A 379 -30.44 54.91 36.60
CA SER A 379 -29.44 55.30 37.60
C SER A 379 -28.15 54.49 37.41
N GLU A 380 -27.02 55.13 37.68
CA GLU A 380 -25.67 54.53 37.62
C GLU A 380 -25.26 53.88 38.95
N THR A 381 -26.01 54.16 40.03
CA THR A 381 -25.73 53.69 41.40
C THR A 381 -26.81 52.78 41.98
N SER A 382 -27.82 52.38 41.18
CA SER A 382 -28.90 51.51 41.64
C SER A 382 -28.74 50.09 41.13
N LEU A 383 -28.95 49.11 42.00
CA LEU A 383 -29.16 47.72 41.61
C LEU A 383 -30.65 47.51 41.30
N TYR A 384 -30.94 47.03 40.10
CA TYR A 384 -32.30 46.72 39.64
C TYR A 384 -32.48 45.20 39.58
N ILE A 385 -33.56 44.70 40.19
CA ILE A 385 -33.89 43.27 40.26
C ILE A 385 -35.27 43.10 39.63
N PRO A 386 -35.39 42.69 38.34
CA PRO A 386 -36.68 42.37 37.75
C PRO A 386 -37.43 41.32 38.57
N ASN A 387 -38.74 41.47 38.71
CA ASN A 387 -39.59 40.59 39.52
C ASN A 387 -39.98 39.30 38.76
N GLU A 388 -39.02 38.70 38.06
CA GLU A 388 -39.15 37.46 37.29
C GLU A 388 -38.13 36.44 37.83
N SER A 389 -38.60 35.24 38.19
CA SER A 389 -37.71 34.17 38.64
C SER A 389 -37.06 33.45 37.45
N LEU A 390 -35.81 33.05 37.63
CA LEU A 390 -35.00 32.45 36.58
C LEU A 390 -35.39 30.99 36.34
N LEU A 391 -35.44 30.59 35.06
CA LEU A 391 -35.65 29.21 34.64
C LEU A 391 -34.40 28.35 34.93
N GLU A 392 -34.47 27.04 34.73
CA GLU A 392 -33.30 26.17 34.85
C GLU A 392 -32.40 26.28 33.60
N GLY A 393 -31.09 26.51 33.79
CA GLY A 393 -30.12 26.50 32.70
C GLY A 393 -28.88 27.35 32.94
N TYR A 394 -27.90 27.27 32.04
CA TYR A 394 -26.82 28.26 31.95
C TYR A 394 -27.36 29.52 31.27
N ILE A 395 -27.22 30.66 31.92
CA ILE A 395 -27.91 31.89 31.52
C ILE A 395 -27.00 32.83 30.71
N SER A 396 -27.60 33.64 29.86
CA SER A 396 -26.93 34.79 29.23
C SER A 396 -27.93 35.91 29.02
N ILE A 397 -27.49 37.15 29.21
CA ILE A 397 -28.33 38.34 29.15
C ILE A 397 -27.91 39.20 27.96
N CYS A 398 -28.83 39.40 27.03
CA CYS A 398 -28.72 40.40 25.98
C CYS A 398 -29.34 41.70 26.49
N SER A 399 -28.62 42.81 26.46
CA SER A 399 -29.12 44.09 26.96
C SER A 399 -28.56 45.30 26.20
N LYS A 400 -29.40 46.33 26.03
CA LYS A 400 -28.97 47.64 25.52
C LYS A 400 -28.47 48.48 26.70
N CYS A 401 -27.18 48.79 26.70
CA CYS A 401 -26.50 49.55 27.75
C CYS A 401 -25.62 50.64 27.12
N PHE A 402 -25.09 51.55 27.95
CA PHE A 402 -24.10 52.56 27.54
C PHE A 402 -22.71 52.21 28.10
N ALA A 403 -21.66 52.78 27.53
CA ALA A 403 -20.27 52.48 27.87
C ALA A 403 -19.96 52.71 29.36
N GLY A 404 -19.16 51.81 29.94
CA GLY A 404 -18.88 51.76 31.38
C GLY A 404 -18.77 50.33 31.90
N ASN A 405 -18.83 50.15 33.22
CA ASN A 405 -18.84 48.82 33.84
C ASN A 405 -20.26 48.39 34.21
N ILE A 406 -20.64 47.18 33.82
CA ILE A 406 -21.85 46.49 34.29
C ILE A 406 -21.47 45.37 35.25
N SER A 407 -22.35 45.03 36.19
CA SER A 407 -22.22 43.84 37.03
C SER A 407 -23.57 43.20 37.23
N ILE A 408 -23.61 41.90 37.01
CA ILE A 408 -24.81 41.09 37.04
C ILE A 408 -24.67 40.11 38.20
N TYR A 409 -25.75 40.01 38.98
CA TYR A 409 -25.87 39.24 40.19
C TYR A 409 -26.94 38.17 40.00
N ILE A 410 -26.72 36.99 40.56
CA ILE A 410 -27.79 35.99 40.75
C ILE A 410 -28.13 35.94 42.22
N LEU A 411 -29.42 36.08 42.51
CA LEU A 411 -29.95 36.49 43.80
C LEU A 411 -31.05 35.51 44.23
N GLU A 412 -30.84 34.79 45.34
CA GLU A 412 -31.88 33.92 45.90
C GLU A 412 -32.75 34.71 46.86
N LYS A 413 -34.05 34.80 46.57
CA LYS A 413 -35.03 35.54 47.39
C LYS A 413 -35.24 34.83 48.72
N ALA A 414 -34.88 35.52 49.81
CA ALA A 414 -34.96 35.00 51.18
C ALA A 414 -36.25 35.48 51.89
N THR A 415 -36.68 36.72 51.63
CA THR A 415 -37.98 37.29 52.03
C THR A 415 -38.49 38.22 50.92
N ASP A 416 -39.66 38.85 51.08
CA ASP A 416 -40.18 39.78 50.08
C ASP A 416 -39.35 41.04 49.84
N THR A 417 -38.43 41.39 50.75
CA THR A 417 -37.53 42.54 50.62
C THR A 417 -36.05 42.21 50.80
N THR A 418 -35.68 40.92 50.88
CA THR A 418 -34.28 40.49 51.05
C THR A 418 -33.88 39.35 50.12
N PHE A 419 -32.65 39.45 49.59
CA PHE A 419 -32.08 38.50 48.64
C PHE A 419 -30.64 38.16 49.05
N THR A 420 -30.20 36.93 48.83
CA THR A 420 -28.83 36.48 49.10
C THR A 420 -28.07 36.31 47.79
N ILE A 421 -26.86 36.87 47.69
CA ILE A 421 -26.03 36.77 46.49
C ILE A 421 -25.53 35.34 46.31
N LYS A 422 -25.90 34.68 45.21
CA LYS A 422 -25.45 33.35 44.81
C LYS A 422 -24.27 33.41 43.85
N HIS A 423 -24.28 34.40 42.96
CA HIS A 423 -23.23 34.62 41.97
C HIS A 423 -23.13 36.12 41.62
N LYS A 424 -21.97 36.53 41.13
CA LYS A 424 -21.67 37.88 40.65
C LYS A 424 -20.63 37.80 39.54
N GLU A 425 -20.91 38.42 38.39
CA GLU A 425 -19.94 38.58 37.30
C GLU A 425 -19.97 40.03 36.78
N SER A 426 -18.81 40.54 36.35
CA SER A 426 -18.59 41.96 36.04
C SER A 426 -17.95 42.11 34.66
N PHE A 427 -18.51 43.00 33.83
CA PHE A 427 -18.12 43.16 32.43
C PHE A 427 -17.87 44.65 32.08
N VAL A 428 -16.98 44.89 31.13
CA VAL A 428 -16.68 46.24 30.61
C VAL A 428 -17.38 46.43 29.27
N ILE A 429 -18.28 47.41 29.19
CA ILE A 429 -18.99 47.81 27.98
C ILE A 429 -18.15 48.87 27.27
N GLN A 430 -17.63 48.53 26.09
CA GLN A 430 -16.74 49.41 25.32
C GLN A 430 -17.50 50.46 24.48
N ASN A 431 -18.73 50.14 24.03
CA ASN A 431 -19.53 50.98 23.15
C ASN A 431 -21.01 50.96 23.57
N ASP A 432 -21.69 52.08 23.35
CA ASP A 432 -23.14 52.19 23.54
C ASP A 432 -23.90 51.26 22.58
N GLY A 433 -24.95 50.62 23.08
CA GLY A 433 -25.86 49.79 22.28
C GLY A 433 -26.05 48.38 22.82
N MET A 434 -26.33 47.46 21.92
CA MET A 434 -26.62 46.05 22.24
C MET A 434 -25.36 45.27 22.60
N ASN A 435 -25.38 44.66 23.78
CA ASN A 435 -24.32 43.83 24.31
C ASN A 435 -24.91 42.49 24.80
N GLU A 436 -24.18 41.38 24.68
CA GLU A 436 -24.55 40.08 25.23
C GLU A 436 -23.52 39.64 26.27
N PHE A 437 -23.98 39.44 27.51
CA PHE A 437 -23.15 39.04 28.64
C PHE A 437 -23.46 37.57 28.96
N ASN A 438 -22.47 36.72 28.75
CA ASN A 438 -22.57 35.30 29.08
C ASN A 438 -22.14 35.12 30.54
N ILE A 439 -22.99 34.50 31.36
CA ILE A 439 -22.73 34.30 32.78
C ILE A 439 -22.52 32.81 33.01
N ASP A 440 -21.37 32.41 33.52
CA ASP A 440 -21.02 30.99 33.65
C ASP A 440 -21.61 30.35 34.93
N TYR A 441 -22.90 30.56 35.12
CA TYR A 441 -23.69 30.07 36.25
C TYR A 441 -24.93 29.32 35.75
N ARG A 442 -25.16 28.13 36.30
CA ARG A 442 -26.35 27.33 36.03
C ARG A 442 -27.41 27.57 37.10
N THR A 443 -28.49 28.27 36.75
CA THR A 443 -29.66 28.43 37.61
C THR A 443 -30.41 27.11 37.78
N SER A 444 -31.06 26.97 38.94
CA SER A 444 -31.77 25.78 39.38
C SER A 444 -33.23 25.71 38.91
N GLY A 445 -33.80 26.80 38.41
CA GLY A 445 -35.22 26.88 38.04
C GLY A 445 -36.19 26.81 39.24
N ASN A 446 -35.70 26.90 40.48
CA ASN A 446 -36.48 26.64 41.70
C ASN A 446 -37.53 27.72 42.06
N GLY A 447 -37.74 28.71 41.20
CA GLY A 447 -38.65 29.85 41.41
C GLY A 447 -38.17 30.90 42.41
N LYS A 448 -36.97 30.76 43.01
CA LYS A 448 -36.40 31.67 44.02
C LYS A 448 -35.18 32.44 43.55
N GLU A 449 -34.52 32.03 42.48
CA GLU A 449 -33.39 32.77 41.89
C GLU A 449 -33.91 33.89 40.97
N TYR A 450 -33.33 35.08 41.11
CA TYR A 450 -33.62 36.29 40.35
C TYR A 450 -32.31 36.89 39.80
N ILE A 451 -32.40 37.66 38.72
CA ILE A 451 -31.27 38.46 38.23
C ILE A 451 -31.27 39.85 38.87
N GLY A 452 -30.10 40.33 39.29
CA GLY A 452 -29.86 41.71 39.68
C GLY A 452 -28.85 42.35 38.74
N ILE A 453 -29.08 43.60 38.32
CA ILE A 453 -28.21 44.29 37.36
C ILE A 453 -27.91 45.71 37.86
N ILE A 454 -26.63 46.07 37.89
CA ILE A 454 -26.16 47.44 38.10
C ILE A 454 -25.19 47.80 36.97
N SER A 455 -25.33 48.99 36.40
CA SER A 455 -24.43 49.51 35.37
C SER A 455 -24.01 50.93 35.70
N THR A 456 -22.71 51.16 35.82
CA THR A 456 -22.11 52.51 35.94
C THR A 456 -22.23 53.30 34.63
N GLY A 457 -22.41 52.62 33.49
CA GLY A 457 -22.86 53.23 32.24
C GLY A 457 -24.38 53.36 32.16
N GLY A 458 -25.15 52.91 33.16
CA GLY A 458 -26.59 52.77 33.08
C GLY A 458 -27.05 51.67 32.11
N ILE A 459 -28.31 51.28 32.26
CA ILE A 459 -29.04 50.34 31.41
C ILE A 459 -30.12 51.14 30.65
N ALA A 460 -30.39 50.81 29.39
CA ALA A 460 -31.47 51.46 28.67
C ALA A 460 -32.85 50.99 29.16
N TYR A 461 -33.84 51.87 29.15
CA TYR A 461 -35.25 51.54 29.45
C TYR A 461 -36.21 52.39 28.61
N LYS A 462 -37.49 51.99 28.58
CA LYS A 462 -38.60 52.81 28.08
C LYS A 462 -39.70 52.99 29.13
N THR A 463 -40.51 54.04 28.98
CA THR A 463 -41.57 54.44 29.94
C THR A 463 -42.99 54.22 29.41
N ASN A 464 -43.24 53.11 28.72
CA ASN A 464 -44.55 52.48 28.58
C ASN A 464 -44.36 50.99 28.26
N GLY A 465 -45.07 50.09 28.95
CA GLY A 465 -45.23 48.68 28.56
C GLY A 465 -44.50 47.62 29.40
N GLY A 466 -44.18 47.88 30.67
CA GLY A 466 -43.68 46.85 31.60
C GLY A 466 -44.82 46.17 32.34
N THR A 467 -44.84 44.83 32.42
CA THR A 467 -45.91 44.05 33.08
C THR A 467 -45.48 43.37 34.39
N ILE A 468 -44.18 43.15 34.58
CA ILE A 468 -43.62 42.24 35.59
C ILE A 468 -43.28 42.95 36.92
N GLY A 469 -42.87 44.22 36.85
CA GLY A 469 -42.35 44.97 37.99
C GLY A 469 -40.88 44.68 38.32
N PHE A 470 -40.32 45.40 39.29
CA PHE A 470 -38.93 45.23 39.74
C PHE A 470 -38.73 45.71 41.19
N TYR A 471 -37.65 45.27 41.83
CA TYR A 471 -37.16 45.83 43.09
C TYR A 471 -35.93 46.71 42.80
N GLU A 472 -35.76 47.78 43.57
CA GLU A 472 -34.58 48.64 43.51
C GLU A 472 -33.84 48.62 44.85
N ARG A 473 -32.51 48.64 44.79
CA ARG A 473 -31.65 49.11 45.88
C ARG A 473 -30.88 50.33 45.38
N SER A 474 -31.30 51.52 45.81
CA SER A 474 -30.62 52.78 45.50
C SER A 474 -29.26 52.88 46.19
N ASN A 475 -28.30 53.57 45.56
CA ASN A 475 -26.93 53.77 46.07
C ASN A 475 -26.23 52.46 46.47
N PHE A 476 -26.51 51.39 45.72
CA PHE A 476 -25.89 50.10 45.88
C PHE A 476 -24.40 50.17 45.51
N LYS A 477 -23.54 49.81 46.45
CA LYS A 477 -22.12 49.64 46.18
C LYS A 477 -21.86 48.27 45.56
N ASN A 478 -21.08 48.25 44.48
CA ASN A 478 -20.69 47.05 43.76
C ASN A 478 -19.54 46.28 44.47
N ASP A 479 -19.52 46.30 45.81
CA ASP A 479 -18.48 45.73 46.69
C ASP A 479 -18.96 44.49 47.47
N CYS A 480 -20.26 44.21 47.51
CA CYS A 480 -20.83 43.07 48.23
C CYS A 480 -20.34 41.71 47.67
N GLU A 481 -19.96 40.81 48.57
CA GLU A 481 -19.44 39.46 48.28
C GLU A 481 -20.55 38.41 48.11
N ILE A 482 -20.21 37.25 47.56
CA ILE A 482 -21.11 36.07 47.48
C ILE A 482 -21.51 35.63 48.90
N ALA A 483 -22.73 35.10 49.03
CA ALA A 483 -23.45 34.79 50.27
C ALA A 483 -23.83 36.02 51.14
N SER A 484 -23.51 37.25 50.75
CA SER A 484 -24.06 38.44 51.42
C SER A 484 -25.57 38.57 51.16
N THR A 485 -26.32 38.90 52.21
CA THR A 485 -27.75 39.26 52.09
C THR A 485 -27.89 40.77 51.85
N ILE A 486 -28.64 41.15 50.83
CA ILE A 486 -29.00 42.52 50.50
C ILE A 486 -30.49 42.76 50.77
N SER A 487 -30.82 43.96 51.23
CA SER A 487 -32.21 44.43 51.36
C SER A 487 -32.49 45.48 50.29
N VAL A 488 -33.65 45.37 49.64
CA VAL A 488 -34.14 46.39 48.70
C VAL A 488 -34.87 47.50 49.44
N ASP A 489 -34.72 48.75 48.96
CA ASP A 489 -35.35 49.93 49.57
C ASP A 489 -36.59 50.43 48.82
N LYS A 490 -36.84 49.91 47.61
CA LYS A 490 -38.09 50.10 46.86
C LYS A 490 -38.52 48.79 46.23
N SER A 491 -39.83 48.54 46.25
CA SER A 491 -40.46 47.48 45.47
C SER A 491 -41.52 48.10 44.57
N TYR A 492 -41.41 47.83 43.28
CA TYR A 492 -42.32 48.27 42.24
C TYR A 492 -43.10 47.05 41.73
N VAL A 493 -43.93 46.51 42.63
CA VAL A 493 -44.87 45.42 42.34
C VAL A 493 -45.92 45.92 41.34
N SER A 494 -46.45 45.02 40.52
CA SER A 494 -47.43 45.35 39.47
C SER A 494 -48.59 46.22 39.97
N ASN A 495 -49.37 45.73 40.95
CA ASN A 495 -50.76 46.17 41.11
C ASN A 495 -50.97 47.56 41.75
N GLU A 496 -49.93 48.28 42.20
CA GLU A 496 -50.07 49.49 43.04
C GLU A 496 -49.23 50.72 42.63
N SER A 497 -48.81 50.87 41.36
CA SER A 497 -48.19 52.13 40.90
C SER A 497 -48.12 52.31 39.38
N PRO A 498 -47.80 53.53 38.88
CA PRO A 498 -47.44 53.75 37.47
C PRO A 498 -46.13 53.06 37.04
N CYS A 499 -45.57 52.15 37.86
CA CYS A 499 -44.36 51.39 37.54
C CYS A 499 -44.53 50.41 36.36
N TYR A 500 -45.77 50.07 35.98
CA TYR A 500 -46.10 49.44 34.68
C TYR A 500 -45.56 50.23 33.46
N THR A 501 -45.14 51.49 33.63
CA THR A 501 -44.49 52.23 32.55
C THR A 501 -43.07 51.74 32.27
N PHE A 502 -42.30 51.29 33.27
CA PHE A 502 -40.87 51.00 33.10
C PHE A 502 -40.62 49.58 32.58
N LEU A 503 -39.97 49.48 31.42
CA LEU A 503 -39.41 48.22 30.91
C LEU A 503 -37.92 48.43 30.59
N PHE A 504 -37.06 47.65 31.25
CA PHE A 504 -35.62 47.64 31.01
C PHE A 504 -35.28 46.91 29.71
N ALA A 505 -34.23 47.36 29.03
CA ALA A 505 -33.78 46.79 27.78
C ALA A 505 -32.94 45.52 28.02
N TYR A 506 -33.57 44.42 28.43
CA TYR A 506 -32.90 43.12 28.50
C TYR A 506 -33.82 41.97 28.05
N TYR A 507 -33.22 40.85 27.65
CA TYR A 507 -33.86 39.54 27.66
C TYR A 507 -32.85 38.46 28.06
N LEU A 508 -33.35 37.28 28.45
CA LEU A 508 -32.55 36.15 28.90
C LEU A 508 -32.57 35.00 27.88
N LYS A 509 -31.42 34.39 27.68
CA LYS A 509 -31.21 33.12 26.96
C LYS A 509 -30.84 32.05 27.98
N TYR A 510 -31.41 30.87 27.86
CA TYR A 510 -31.06 29.70 28.68
C TYR A 510 -30.48 28.59 27.80
N ARG A 511 -29.36 28.01 28.23
CA ARG A 511 -28.63 26.93 27.53
C ARG A 511 -28.47 25.72 28.45
N THR A 512 -28.37 24.52 27.89
CA THR A 512 -28.25 23.28 28.68
C THR A 512 -26.83 22.98 29.20
N LYS A 513 -25.80 23.69 28.67
CA LYS A 513 -24.38 23.52 29.01
C LYS A 513 -23.67 24.88 29.15
N SER A 514 -22.55 24.88 29.87
CA SER A 514 -21.62 26.02 29.92
C SER A 514 -21.01 26.30 28.55
N LEU A 515 -20.73 27.57 28.25
CA LEU A 515 -19.89 27.92 27.09
C LEU A 515 -18.47 27.36 27.23
N LYS A 516 -17.89 27.28 28.44
CA LYS A 516 -16.54 26.73 28.64
C LYS A 516 -16.49 25.23 28.34
N ASP A 517 -17.57 24.49 28.61
CA ASP A 517 -17.71 23.08 28.19
C ASP A 517 -17.84 22.96 26.67
N ILE A 518 -18.58 23.87 26.03
CA ILE A 518 -18.74 23.94 24.58
C ILE A 518 -17.39 24.26 23.92
N ASP A 519 -16.66 25.28 24.37
CA ASP A 519 -15.33 25.67 23.88
C ASP A 519 -14.29 24.57 24.13
N SER A 520 -14.32 23.91 25.29
CA SER A 520 -13.46 22.75 25.57
C SER A 520 -13.76 21.59 24.62
N THR A 521 -15.03 21.41 24.24
CA THR A 521 -15.46 20.40 23.26
C THR A 521 -15.06 20.80 21.84
N ILE A 522 -15.20 22.08 21.46
CA ILE A 522 -14.72 22.65 20.20
C ILE A 522 -13.22 22.42 20.06
N PHE A 523 -12.41 22.76 21.06
CA PHE A 523 -10.96 22.57 21.03
C PHE A 523 -10.56 21.09 20.93
N LYS A 524 -11.28 20.18 21.60
CA LYS A 524 -11.07 18.72 21.50
C LYS A 524 -11.48 18.17 20.12
N LEU A 525 -12.53 18.72 19.50
CA LEU A 525 -12.99 18.33 18.17
C LEU A 525 -12.10 18.90 17.06
N SER A 526 -11.79 20.19 17.09
CA SER A 526 -10.89 20.83 16.12
C SER A 526 -9.49 20.23 16.18
N LYS A 527 -8.96 19.94 17.39
CA LYS A 527 -7.71 19.17 17.51
C LYS A 527 -7.83 17.79 16.88
N LYS A 528 -8.93 17.06 17.09
CA LYS A 528 -9.15 15.76 16.42
C LYS A 528 -9.27 15.90 14.90
N THR A 529 -9.84 16.99 14.39
CA THR A 529 -9.87 17.28 12.95
C THR A 529 -8.47 17.57 12.42
N TYR A 530 -7.66 18.41 13.09
CA TYR A 530 -6.26 18.63 12.72
C TYR A 530 -5.40 17.35 12.84
N ASP A 531 -5.57 16.55 13.89
CA ASP A 531 -4.91 15.24 14.05
C ASP A 531 -5.34 14.23 12.97
N ILE A 532 -6.47 14.47 12.27
CA ILE A 532 -6.94 13.69 11.10
C ILE A 532 -6.42 14.32 9.80
N GLU A 533 -6.42 15.64 9.65
CA GLU A 533 -5.86 16.35 8.50
C GLU A 533 -4.36 16.15 8.35
N ASP A 534 -3.58 16.15 9.45
CA ASP A 534 -2.14 15.84 9.39
C ASP A 534 -1.90 14.35 9.09
N LYS A 535 -2.79 13.46 9.53
CA LYS A 535 -2.76 12.05 9.08
C LYS A 535 -3.08 11.94 7.59
N ILE A 536 -4.04 12.71 7.09
CA ILE A 536 -4.37 12.78 5.66
C ILE A 536 -3.20 13.38 4.87
N LYS A 537 -2.54 14.44 5.33
CA LYS A 537 -1.32 14.99 4.70
C LYS A 537 -0.15 13.99 4.70
N SER A 538 -0.05 13.15 5.74
CA SER A 538 0.89 12.02 5.79
C SER A 538 0.53 10.84 4.86
N ILE A 539 -0.66 10.88 4.24
CA ILE A 539 -1.14 9.96 3.19
C ILE A 539 -1.06 10.64 1.80
N GLU A 540 -1.33 11.95 1.71
CA GLU A 540 -1.17 12.80 0.50
C GLU A 540 0.28 12.92 0.03
N THR A 541 1.24 12.52 0.87
CA THR A 541 2.61 12.20 0.41
C THR A 541 2.69 10.70 0.13
N PRO A 542 2.49 10.21 -1.12
CA PRO A 542 2.50 8.79 -1.45
C PRO A 542 3.92 8.22 -1.46
N SER A 543 4.56 8.19 -0.28
CA SER A 543 5.69 7.30 -0.03
C SER A 543 5.16 5.87 0.02
N ILE A 544 5.14 5.21 -1.14
CA ILE A 544 4.98 3.75 -1.25
C ILE A 544 5.98 3.13 -0.27
N LYS A 545 5.48 2.44 0.77
CA LYS A 545 6.36 1.85 1.77
C LYS A 545 6.92 0.56 1.22
N LEU A 546 8.12 0.19 1.67
CA LEU A 546 8.78 -1.07 1.29
C LEU A 546 7.99 -2.33 1.73
N THR A 547 6.89 -2.15 2.47
CA THR A 547 5.96 -3.17 2.94
C THR A 547 4.81 -3.45 1.99
N ASP A 548 4.55 -2.56 1.02
CA ASP A 548 3.28 -2.57 0.27
C ASP A 548 3.33 -3.52 -0.95
N PHE A 549 4.39 -4.33 -1.02
CA PHE A 549 4.60 -5.41 -1.99
C PHE A 549 3.90 -6.70 -1.54
N LEU A 550 2.57 -6.75 -1.65
CA LEU A 550 1.83 -8.01 -1.45
C LEU A 550 2.25 -9.06 -2.49
N THR A 551 2.41 -8.66 -3.76
CA THR A 551 2.86 -9.54 -4.85
C THR A 551 4.20 -9.13 -5.45
N PRO A 552 5.05 -10.10 -5.83
CA PRO A 552 6.07 -9.91 -6.86
C PRO A 552 5.49 -9.34 -8.16
N ARG A 553 6.32 -8.64 -8.94
CA ARG A 553 6.00 -8.24 -10.32
C ARG A 553 6.15 -9.48 -11.22
N TYR A 554 5.22 -9.72 -12.14
CA TYR A 554 5.23 -10.94 -12.97
C TYR A 554 5.36 -10.66 -14.48
N SER A 555 5.79 -11.68 -15.20
CA SER A 555 5.56 -11.88 -16.66
C SER A 555 4.59 -13.04 -16.81
N GLU A 556 3.69 -13.01 -17.78
CA GLU A 556 3.12 -14.26 -18.32
C GLU A 556 4.21 -15.03 -19.08
N ILE A 557 4.09 -16.36 -19.07
CA ILE A 557 4.93 -17.29 -19.84
C ILE A 557 4.05 -18.29 -20.60
N LYS A 558 4.66 -19.11 -21.46
CA LYS A 558 3.95 -20.04 -22.35
C LYS A 558 3.59 -21.36 -21.65
N GLU A 559 4.43 -21.76 -20.72
CA GLU A 559 4.24 -22.90 -19.83
C GLU A 559 3.10 -22.62 -18.85
N SER A 560 2.39 -23.65 -18.36
CA SER A 560 1.28 -23.44 -17.42
C SER A 560 1.72 -22.99 -16.02
N TYR A 561 3.00 -23.13 -15.68
CA TYR A 561 3.58 -22.79 -14.38
C TYR A 561 5.01 -22.29 -14.56
N GLY A 562 5.37 -21.16 -13.93
CA GLY A 562 6.75 -20.71 -13.86
C GLY A 562 7.43 -21.26 -12.61
N PHE A 563 8.49 -22.05 -12.77
CA PHE A 563 9.23 -22.66 -11.67
C PHE A 563 10.45 -21.81 -11.29
N VAL A 564 10.59 -21.44 -10.01
CA VAL A 564 11.79 -20.77 -9.46
C VAL A 564 12.45 -21.66 -8.41
N GLY A 565 13.76 -21.48 -8.24
CA GLY A 565 14.66 -22.55 -7.84
C GLY A 565 15.06 -23.40 -9.05
N ARG A 566 15.57 -24.59 -8.80
CA ARG A 566 15.91 -25.63 -9.78
C ARG A 566 14.80 -26.72 -9.76
N TRP A 567 14.33 -27.24 -10.87
CA TRP A 567 13.24 -28.25 -10.85
C TRP A 567 13.41 -29.20 -12.03
N PHE A 568 13.30 -30.52 -11.82
CA PHE A 568 13.61 -31.52 -12.86
C PHE A 568 12.36 -32.29 -13.29
N GLU A 569 12.27 -32.58 -14.59
CA GLU A 569 11.34 -33.60 -15.06
C GLU A 569 11.82 -34.98 -14.55
N LYS A 570 10.91 -35.73 -13.92
CA LYS A 570 11.07 -37.16 -13.62
C LYS A 570 9.82 -37.89 -14.08
N GLU A 571 9.99 -39.02 -14.75
CA GLU A 571 8.89 -39.91 -15.07
C GLU A 571 8.71 -40.90 -13.90
N ILE A 572 7.49 -40.98 -13.37
CA ILE A 572 7.09 -41.83 -12.24
C ILE A 572 5.83 -42.56 -12.68
N GLU A 573 5.84 -43.89 -12.69
CA GLU A 573 4.70 -44.72 -13.12
C GLU A 573 4.18 -44.39 -14.54
N GLY A 574 5.06 -43.88 -15.42
CA GLY A 574 4.72 -43.46 -16.78
C GLY A 574 4.14 -42.04 -16.90
N VAL A 575 4.02 -41.31 -15.79
CA VAL A 575 3.55 -39.92 -15.75
C VAL A 575 4.73 -38.98 -15.47
N LYS A 576 4.81 -37.88 -16.24
CA LYS A 576 5.80 -36.83 -16.03
C LYS A 576 5.41 -35.93 -14.86
N HIS A 577 6.38 -35.66 -14.00
CA HIS A 577 6.25 -34.73 -12.87
C HIS A 577 7.43 -33.74 -12.86
N MET A 578 7.18 -32.54 -12.36
CA MET A 578 8.25 -31.64 -11.92
C MET A 578 8.63 -31.95 -10.48
N VAL A 579 9.85 -32.43 -10.29
CA VAL A 579 10.37 -32.97 -9.03
C VAL A 579 11.43 -32.05 -8.42
N THR A 580 11.51 -32.06 -7.08
CA THR A 580 12.41 -31.21 -6.29
C THR A 580 12.64 -31.84 -4.89
N ILE A 581 13.88 -31.81 -4.36
CA ILE A 581 14.39 -32.70 -3.29
C ILE A 581 14.80 -32.02 -1.96
N ASN A 582 14.66 -30.70 -1.85
CA ASN A 582 15.73 -29.87 -1.24
C ASN A 582 15.12 -28.75 -0.34
N GLU A 583 15.80 -27.64 0.02
CA GLU A 583 15.22 -26.39 0.61
C GLU A 583 15.36 -25.00 -0.11
N GLY A 584 14.22 -24.37 -0.53
CA GLY A 584 13.93 -23.02 -1.09
C GLY A 584 13.68 -22.80 -2.63
N SER A 585 12.65 -23.46 -3.21
CA SER A 585 11.98 -23.36 -4.54
C SER A 585 10.52 -22.93 -4.45
N GLU A 586 10.02 -22.40 -5.57
CA GLU A 586 8.66 -21.86 -5.73
C GLU A 586 8.09 -22.24 -7.12
N PHE A 587 6.77 -22.17 -7.30
CA PHE A 587 6.16 -22.08 -8.65
C PHE A 587 4.93 -21.17 -8.67
N TYR A 588 4.65 -20.57 -9.83
CA TYR A 588 3.63 -19.52 -9.97
C TYR A 588 2.76 -19.73 -11.20
N PHE A 589 1.46 -19.45 -11.06
CA PHE A 589 0.49 -19.43 -12.14
C PHE A 589 -0.65 -18.47 -11.79
N LYS A 590 -1.39 -18.02 -12.80
CA LYS A 590 -2.67 -17.34 -12.64
C LYS A 590 -3.80 -18.31 -12.93
N VAL A 591 -4.94 -18.07 -12.29
CA VAL A 591 -6.22 -18.73 -12.61
C VAL A 591 -7.30 -17.69 -12.92
N LYS A 592 -8.29 -18.08 -13.72
CA LYS A 592 -9.45 -17.26 -14.07
C LYS A 592 -10.65 -18.14 -14.44
N ASN A 593 -11.87 -17.63 -14.33
CA ASN A 593 -13.14 -18.32 -14.67
C ASN A 593 -13.36 -19.63 -13.87
N THR A 594 -12.86 -19.68 -12.63
CA THR A 594 -12.89 -20.84 -11.73
C THR A 594 -13.06 -20.34 -10.30
N THR A 595 -13.79 -21.06 -9.44
CA THR A 595 -13.80 -20.83 -7.99
C THR A 595 -12.98 -21.86 -7.23
N THR A 596 -12.72 -23.04 -7.83
CA THR A 596 -11.85 -24.07 -7.25
C THR A 596 -10.47 -24.12 -7.92
N VAL A 597 -9.46 -24.52 -7.13
CA VAL A 597 -8.11 -24.86 -7.61
C VAL A 597 -7.61 -26.05 -6.80
N SER A 598 -7.11 -27.10 -7.46
CA SER A 598 -6.54 -28.29 -6.80
C SER A 598 -5.15 -28.60 -7.34
N LEU A 599 -4.15 -28.75 -6.47
CA LEU A 599 -2.76 -29.07 -6.83
C LEU A 599 -2.49 -30.57 -6.68
N ILE A 600 -2.19 -31.23 -7.80
CA ILE A 600 -1.94 -32.68 -7.83
C ILE A 600 -0.44 -32.95 -7.71
N PHE A 601 -0.08 -33.73 -6.69
CA PHE A 601 1.28 -34.18 -6.43
C PHE A 601 1.31 -35.71 -6.27
N LYS A 602 2.43 -36.32 -6.65
CA LYS A 602 2.74 -37.73 -6.36
C LYS A 602 3.65 -37.79 -5.14
N VAL A 603 3.26 -38.61 -4.16
CA VAL A 603 4.13 -38.94 -3.02
C VAL A 603 5.27 -39.83 -3.51
N ILE A 604 6.52 -39.39 -3.26
CA ILE A 604 7.76 -40.11 -3.59
C ILE A 604 8.74 -40.22 -2.42
N THR A 605 8.35 -39.75 -1.23
CA THR A 605 9.11 -39.86 0.02
C THR A 605 8.93 -41.22 0.69
N SER A 606 9.81 -41.54 1.64
CA SER A 606 9.81 -42.83 2.35
C SER A 606 9.52 -42.73 3.85
N LYS A 607 9.58 -41.52 4.44
CA LYS A 607 9.54 -41.28 5.89
C LYS A 607 8.32 -40.48 6.35
N GLU A 608 8.08 -39.33 5.74
CA GLU A 608 6.93 -38.47 6.05
C GLU A 608 6.38 -37.85 4.76
N ILE A 609 5.08 -37.51 4.77
CA ILE A 609 4.38 -36.88 3.66
C ILE A 609 4.79 -35.39 3.59
N PRO A 610 5.30 -34.92 2.44
CA PRO A 610 5.64 -33.53 2.24
C PRO A 610 4.44 -32.57 2.37
N TYR A 611 4.77 -31.30 2.47
CA TYR A 611 3.82 -30.21 2.46
C TYR A 611 4.12 -29.21 1.35
N PHE A 612 3.13 -28.40 1.04
CA PHE A 612 3.29 -27.15 0.32
C PHE A 612 2.57 -26.03 1.09
N ALA A 613 2.87 -24.80 0.72
CA ALA A 613 2.13 -23.63 1.11
C ALA A 613 1.88 -22.77 -0.12
N TYR A 614 0.85 -21.93 -0.05
CA TYR A 614 0.43 -21.11 -1.17
C TYR A 614 -0.07 -19.76 -0.68
N SER A 615 0.12 -18.75 -1.51
CA SER A 615 -0.40 -17.40 -1.35
C SER A 615 -1.26 -17.08 -2.57
N ILE A 616 -2.46 -16.57 -2.32
CA ILE A 616 -3.38 -16.06 -3.33
C ILE A 616 -3.31 -14.53 -3.29
N ASP A 617 -3.03 -13.90 -4.43
CA ASP A 617 -2.91 -12.44 -4.62
C ASP A 617 -1.96 -11.71 -3.65
N GLY A 618 -0.98 -12.43 -3.08
CA GLY A 618 -0.05 -11.88 -2.10
C GLY A 618 -0.58 -11.85 -0.66
N GLY A 619 -1.70 -12.52 -0.38
CA GLY A 619 -2.15 -12.81 0.98
C GLY A 619 -1.17 -13.68 1.77
N GLU A 620 -1.41 -13.85 3.06
CA GLU A 620 -0.57 -14.72 3.90
C GLU A 620 -0.64 -16.18 3.45
N PHE A 621 0.46 -16.92 3.71
CA PHE A 621 0.63 -18.26 3.17
C PHE A 621 -0.18 -19.29 3.96
N ILE A 622 -1.08 -19.99 3.27
CA ILE A 622 -1.83 -21.14 3.77
C ILE A 622 -1.04 -22.40 3.47
N ARG A 623 -1.08 -23.40 4.36
CA ARG A 623 -0.16 -24.53 4.41
C ARG A 623 -0.88 -25.87 4.48
N GLN A 624 -0.53 -26.83 3.62
CA GLN A 624 -1.25 -28.09 3.37
C GLN A 624 -0.29 -29.24 3.06
N LYS A 625 -0.65 -30.49 3.39
CA LYS A 625 0.11 -31.66 2.91
C LYS A 625 -0.02 -31.79 1.39
N ILE A 626 0.96 -32.37 0.69
CA ILE A 626 0.84 -32.63 -0.75
C ILE A 626 -0.30 -33.61 -1.11
N THR A 627 -0.88 -34.28 -0.12
CA THR A 627 -2.08 -35.13 -0.20
C THR A 627 -3.39 -34.38 0.05
N GLU A 628 -3.34 -33.07 0.32
CA GLU A 628 -4.48 -32.18 0.56
C GLU A 628 -4.56 -31.17 -0.61
N PRO A 629 -5.07 -31.57 -1.78
CA PRO A 629 -4.83 -30.83 -3.03
C PRO A 629 -5.62 -29.53 -3.15
N LEU A 630 -6.81 -29.45 -2.51
CA LEU A 630 -7.78 -28.37 -2.71
C LEU A 630 -7.35 -27.09 -1.97
N LEU A 631 -7.12 -26.01 -2.72
CA LEU A 631 -6.83 -24.69 -2.18
C LEU A 631 -8.11 -24.02 -1.66
N GLN A 632 -7.97 -22.90 -0.93
CA GLN A 632 -9.09 -22.05 -0.54
C GLN A 632 -9.88 -21.58 -1.78
N GLU A 633 -11.21 -21.55 -1.65
CA GLU A 633 -12.14 -21.02 -2.66
C GLU A 633 -11.84 -19.56 -3.02
N ILE A 634 -11.95 -19.25 -4.32
CA ILE A 634 -11.70 -17.93 -4.92
C ILE A 634 -12.89 -17.45 -5.73
N THR A 635 -12.89 -16.16 -6.10
CA THR A 635 -13.83 -15.62 -7.09
C THR A 635 -13.44 -16.00 -8.52
N THR A 636 -14.37 -15.88 -9.47
CA THR A 636 -14.13 -16.22 -10.89
C THR A 636 -13.25 -15.22 -11.65
N ASP A 637 -12.79 -14.15 -10.99
CA ASP A 637 -11.89 -13.15 -11.54
C ASP A 637 -10.47 -13.70 -11.76
N GLU A 638 -9.52 -12.86 -12.18
CA GLU A 638 -8.13 -13.29 -12.31
C GLU A 638 -7.40 -13.26 -10.95
N HIS A 639 -6.87 -14.40 -10.53
CA HIS A 639 -6.13 -14.58 -9.28
C HIS A 639 -4.71 -15.10 -9.54
N ILE A 640 -3.74 -14.60 -8.77
CA ILE A 640 -2.33 -15.02 -8.78
C ILE A 640 -2.13 -16.07 -7.69
N ILE A 641 -1.66 -17.27 -8.07
CA ILE A 641 -1.28 -18.34 -7.15
C ILE A 641 0.24 -18.48 -7.12
N ARG A 642 0.84 -18.28 -5.94
CA ARG A 642 2.25 -18.56 -5.63
C ARG A 642 2.33 -19.79 -4.74
N VAL A 643 2.88 -20.89 -5.23
CA VAL A 643 3.05 -22.17 -4.51
C VAL A 643 4.51 -22.39 -4.14
N ILE A 644 4.74 -23.04 -3.01
CA ILE A 644 6.03 -23.04 -2.33
C ILE A 644 6.12 -24.31 -1.46
N ILE A 645 7.22 -25.07 -1.49
CA ILE A 645 7.20 -26.53 -1.17
C ILE A 645 7.34 -26.89 0.32
N ASP A 646 6.51 -26.24 1.14
CA ASP A 646 6.45 -26.14 2.60
C ASP A 646 6.54 -27.40 3.50
N GLY A 647 7.29 -28.43 3.12
CA GLY A 647 8.06 -29.30 4.01
C GLY A 647 8.46 -30.62 3.34
N LEU A 648 9.72 -31.02 3.40
CA LEU A 648 10.18 -32.42 3.19
C LEU A 648 11.13 -32.81 4.34
N THR A 649 11.77 -33.99 4.34
CA THR A 649 12.54 -34.51 5.49
C THR A 649 14.04 -34.59 5.21
N GLU A 650 14.88 -33.95 6.05
CA GLU A 650 16.31 -33.78 5.75
C GLU A 650 17.10 -35.09 5.55
N THR A 651 16.62 -36.19 6.15
CA THR A 651 17.25 -37.51 6.07
C THR A 651 16.69 -38.43 4.97
N GLU A 652 15.71 -38.00 4.16
CA GLU A 652 15.27 -38.75 2.97
C GLU A 652 16.42 -38.96 1.99
N ASN A 653 16.32 -39.92 1.06
CA ASN A 653 17.36 -40.09 0.03
C ASN A 653 17.24 -39.04 -1.09
N LYS A 654 17.42 -37.77 -0.68
CA LYS A 654 17.45 -36.57 -1.51
C LYS A 654 18.42 -36.75 -2.68
N TRP A 655 19.66 -37.15 -2.40
CA TRP A 655 20.73 -37.04 -3.38
C TRP A 655 20.78 -38.17 -4.40
N TYR A 656 20.51 -39.43 -4.02
CA TYR A 656 20.68 -40.59 -4.92
C TYR A 656 19.36 -41.10 -5.51
N GLU A 657 18.28 -41.17 -4.72
CA GLU A 657 16.96 -41.63 -5.20
C GLU A 657 16.06 -40.46 -5.66
N GLU A 658 16.49 -39.23 -5.39
CA GLU A 658 15.84 -37.98 -5.77
C GLU A 658 14.44 -37.87 -5.14
N MET A 659 14.38 -38.13 -3.82
CA MET A 659 13.19 -38.03 -2.98
C MET A 659 12.88 -36.59 -2.56
N GLY A 660 11.59 -36.26 -2.51
CA GLY A 660 11.08 -34.93 -2.19
C GLY A 660 9.63 -34.77 -2.67
N VAL A 661 9.31 -33.67 -3.35
CA VAL A 661 7.99 -33.45 -3.96
C VAL A 661 8.03 -33.65 -5.47
N ALA A 662 7.01 -34.32 -6.01
CA ALA A 662 6.74 -34.45 -7.43
C ALA A 662 5.38 -33.82 -7.79
N PHE A 663 5.38 -32.63 -8.40
CA PHE A 663 4.17 -31.96 -8.89
C PHE A 663 3.78 -32.47 -10.26
N GLU A 664 2.49 -32.80 -10.45
CA GLU A 664 1.94 -33.25 -11.72
C GLU A 664 1.28 -32.10 -12.48
N LYS A 665 0.23 -31.51 -11.89
CA LYS A 665 -0.57 -30.42 -12.48
C LYS A 665 -1.47 -29.73 -11.46
N ALA A 666 -1.93 -28.53 -11.77
CA ALA A 666 -3.14 -27.98 -11.16
C ALA A 666 -4.39 -28.45 -11.94
N ILE A 667 -5.54 -28.49 -11.25
CA ILE A 667 -6.88 -28.69 -11.79
C ILE A 667 -7.73 -27.49 -11.37
N VAL A 668 -8.61 -27.05 -12.25
CA VAL A 668 -9.58 -25.95 -12.11
C VAL A 668 -10.94 -26.42 -12.63
N ASP A 669 -11.99 -25.62 -12.45
CA ASP A 669 -13.33 -25.90 -12.97
C ASP A 669 -13.34 -25.98 -14.51
N GLU A 670 -14.40 -26.53 -15.12
CA GLU A 670 -14.46 -26.79 -16.58
C GLU A 670 -14.31 -25.52 -17.45
N SER A 671 -14.75 -24.36 -16.96
CA SER A 671 -14.55 -23.05 -17.59
C SER A 671 -13.20 -22.39 -17.27
N GLY A 672 -12.43 -22.99 -16.35
CA GLY A 672 -11.24 -22.42 -15.75
C GLY A 672 -10.03 -22.38 -16.69
N LEU A 673 -9.25 -21.31 -16.57
CA LEU A 673 -7.99 -21.12 -17.29
C LEU A 673 -6.82 -21.12 -16.31
N ILE A 674 -5.72 -21.78 -16.69
CA ILE A 674 -4.43 -21.71 -16.01
C ILE A 674 -3.43 -21.01 -16.95
N ILE A 675 -2.81 -19.93 -16.50
CA ILE A 675 -1.83 -19.15 -17.28
C ILE A 675 -0.54 -19.05 -16.45
N GLY A 676 0.57 -19.61 -16.93
CA GLY A 676 1.82 -19.55 -16.18
C GLY A 676 2.35 -18.13 -16.06
N ILE A 677 2.96 -17.83 -14.92
CA ILE A 677 3.64 -16.55 -14.66
C ILE A 677 5.02 -16.78 -14.07
N TYR A 678 5.94 -15.83 -14.27
CA TYR A 678 7.30 -15.86 -13.75
C TYR A 678 7.68 -14.51 -13.13
N PRO A 679 8.24 -14.47 -11.91
CA PRO A 679 8.56 -13.21 -11.23
C PRO A 679 9.73 -12.46 -11.88
N ARG A 680 9.59 -11.14 -11.96
CA ARG A 680 10.58 -10.18 -12.51
C ARG A 680 11.45 -9.53 -11.43
N ASN A 681 11.19 -9.82 -10.16
CA ASN A 681 11.92 -9.29 -9.02
C ASN A 681 13.39 -9.74 -9.02
N LYS A 682 14.21 -9.04 -8.23
CA LYS A 682 15.59 -9.45 -7.96
C LYS A 682 15.64 -10.85 -7.33
N LYS A 683 16.66 -11.61 -7.69
CA LYS A 683 16.82 -13.01 -7.32
C LYS A 683 18.02 -13.16 -6.38
N ILE A 684 17.79 -13.63 -5.16
CA ILE A 684 18.86 -13.88 -4.20
C ILE A 684 19.13 -15.39 -4.16
N MET A 685 20.36 -15.77 -4.50
CA MET A 685 20.80 -17.16 -4.38
C MET A 685 21.43 -17.40 -3.02
N PHE A 686 20.96 -18.39 -2.26
CA PHE A 686 21.55 -18.74 -0.95
C PHE A 686 22.29 -20.08 -1.06
N TYR A 687 23.44 -20.21 -0.40
CA TYR A 687 24.14 -21.48 -0.17
C TYR A 687 24.35 -21.69 1.32
N GLY A 688 24.05 -22.88 1.84
CA GLY A 688 24.33 -23.16 3.24
C GLY A 688 23.90 -24.52 3.76
N ASP A 689 23.89 -24.62 5.08
CA ASP A 689 23.71 -25.85 5.84
C ASP A 689 22.27 -26.03 6.36
N SER A 690 22.04 -26.80 7.44
CA SER A 690 20.72 -26.95 8.08
C SER A 690 20.05 -25.63 8.51
N ILE A 691 20.77 -24.50 8.57
CA ILE A 691 20.21 -23.17 8.88
C ILE A 691 19.78 -22.42 7.60
N THR A 692 20.35 -22.77 6.46
CA THR A 692 20.07 -22.16 5.14
C THR A 692 19.29 -23.09 4.22
N GLU A 693 19.24 -24.38 4.53
CA GLU A 693 17.99 -25.13 4.52
C GLU A 693 17.11 -24.30 5.48
N GLY A 694 17.22 -24.57 6.77
CA GLY A 694 16.61 -23.81 7.86
C GLY A 694 15.82 -24.68 8.82
N VAL A 695 15.97 -26.01 8.72
CA VAL A 695 15.49 -27.03 9.66
C VAL A 695 15.46 -26.40 11.05
N ARG A 696 14.28 -26.39 11.69
CA ARG A 696 14.01 -26.04 13.09
C ARG A 696 13.23 -24.74 13.49
N VAL A 697 11.92 -24.61 13.14
CA VAL A 697 10.94 -23.46 13.32
C VAL A 697 9.42 -23.48 13.90
N LEU A 698 8.46 -24.48 13.84
CA LEU A 698 7.08 -24.85 14.49
C LEU A 698 7.01 -25.81 15.76
N GLY A 699 7.39 -27.13 15.72
CA GLY A 699 7.58 -28.15 16.83
C GLY A 699 9.02 -28.55 17.33
N MET A 700 9.48 -29.83 17.24
CA MET A 700 10.90 -30.28 17.50
C MET A 700 11.44 -31.51 16.67
N GLU A 701 10.79 -31.85 15.56
CA GLU A 701 11.08 -32.99 14.66
C GLU A 701 11.82 -32.64 13.35
N ALA A 702 13.03 -33.15 13.07
CA ALA A 702 13.78 -32.85 11.83
C ALA A 702 13.27 -33.62 10.58
N ASN A 703 11.99 -33.44 10.27
CA ASN A 703 11.24 -34.12 9.20
C ASN A 703 10.13 -33.20 8.65
N ALA A 704 9.32 -33.66 7.71
CA ALA A 704 8.29 -32.83 7.06
C ALA A 704 7.14 -32.32 7.98
N ASN A 705 7.12 -32.64 9.29
CA ASN A 705 6.29 -31.97 10.32
C ASN A 705 7.06 -30.89 11.11
N GLY A 706 8.37 -30.79 10.87
CA GLY A 706 9.31 -29.79 11.38
C GLY A 706 10.18 -29.13 10.29
N ASN A 707 9.74 -29.20 9.03
CA ASN A 707 10.37 -28.63 7.84
C ASN A 707 9.27 -27.92 6.97
N SER A 708 9.56 -26.81 6.25
CA SER A 708 8.61 -25.83 5.59
C SER A 708 9.34 -24.62 4.95
N SER A 709 8.81 -23.54 4.33
CA SER A 709 9.65 -22.32 4.09
C SER A 709 9.11 -20.85 4.06
N ILE A 710 8.16 -20.46 4.94
CA ILE A 710 7.62 -19.08 5.04
C ILE A 710 8.12 -18.09 6.16
N GLY A 711 9.38 -18.13 6.69
CA GLY A 711 9.76 -17.33 7.90
C GLY A 711 11.17 -17.47 8.55
N ALA A 712 11.92 -18.55 8.34
CA ALA A 712 13.39 -18.64 8.44
C ALA A 712 14.09 -17.69 7.46
N PHE A 713 15.39 -17.48 7.70
CA PHE A 713 16.07 -16.25 7.26
C PHE A 713 16.05 -15.97 5.76
N PRO A 714 16.20 -16.94 4.82
CA PRO A 714 16.33 -16.60 3.40
C PRO A 714 15.03 -16.05 2.81
N PHE A 715 13.88 -16.67 3.12
CA PHE A 715 12.58 -16.18 2.70
C PHE A 715 12.26 -14.82 3.33
N VAL A 716 12.58 -14.61 4.62
CA VAL A 716 12.34 -13.31 5.27
C VAL A 716 13.26 -12.22 4.74
N THR A 717 14.52 -12.52 4.41
CA THR A 717 15.38 -11.57 3.69
C THR A 717 14.71 -11.16 2.38
N CYS A 718 14.26 -12.13 1.58
CA CYS A 718 13.58 -11.89 0.32
C CYS A 718 12.25 -11.11 0.45
N LYS A 719 11.39 -11.43 1.42
CA LYS A 719 10.13 -10.68 1.71
C LYS A 719 10.44 -9.23 2.09
N ASN A 720 11.50 -8.97 2.87
CA ASN A 720 11.89 -7.61 3.28
C ASN A 720 12.61 -6.78 2.19
N VAL A 721 13.18 -7.40 1.15
CA VAL A 721 13.86 -6.69 0.05
C VAL A 721 13.18 -6.92 -1.31
N ASN A 722 11.89 -7.29 -1.29
CA ASN A 722 11.04 -7.54 -2.45
C ASN A 722 11.74 -8.39 -3.55
N SER A 723 12.31 -9.51 -3.12
CA SER A 723 13.11 -10.42 -3.95
C SER A 723 12.57 -11.85 -3.90
N ILE A 724 13.04 -12.70 -4.80
CA ILE A 724 12.74 -14.15 -4.80
C ILE A 724 13.93 -14.92 -4.25
N SER A 725 13.67 -15.90 -3.38
CA SER A 725 14.70 -16.82 -2.88
C SER A 725 14.91 -17.97 -3.87
N TYR A 726 16.14 -18.11 -4.34
CA TYR A 726 16.64 -19.35 -4.96
C TYR A 726 17.63 -19.93 -3.96
N ARG A 727 17.19 -20.89 -3.16
CA ARG A 727 18.00 -21.34 -2.02
C ARG A 727 18.74 -22.63 -2.42
N VAL A 728 19.86 -22.92 -1.76
CA VAL A 728 20.69 -24.12 -1.92
C VAL A 728 21.21 -24.53 -0.54
N GLY A 729 20.27 -24.98 0.28
CA GLY A 729 20.48 -25.39 1.65
C GLY A 729 20.41 -26.90 1.81
N PHE A 730 21.26 -27.48 2.66
CA PHE A 730 21.19 -28.90 3.02
C PHE A 730 21.63 -29.20 4.45
N GLY A 731 20.83 -29.97 5.18
CA GLY A 731 21.03 -30.38 6.55
C GLY A 731 22.37 -31.05 6.81
N GLY A 732 23.05 -30.70 7.90
CA GLY A 732 24.39 -31.22 8.24
C GLY A 732 25.55 -30.85 7.29
N SER A 733 25.29 -30.22 6.15
CA SER A 733 26.33 -29.93 5.13
C SER A 733 27.29 -28.83 5.57
N GLY A 734 28.50 -28.82 5.01
CA GLY A 734 29.55 -27.83 5.26
C GLY A 734 30.43 -27.59 4.03
N VAL A 735 31.48 -26.78 4.16
CA VAL A 735 32.50 -26.66 3.09
C VAL A 735 33.50 -27.82 3.11
N THR A 736 33.67 -28.48 4.24
CA THR A 736 34.58 -29.63 4.44
C THR A 736 33.86 -30.97 4.47
N GLN A 737 32.60 -31.03 4.96
CA GLN A 737 31.81 -32.26 5.09
C GLN A 737 30.52 -32.26 4.27
N GLY A 738 30.02 -33.45 3.95
CA GLY A 738 28.68 -33.65 3.37
C GLY A 738 27.56 -33.51 4.39
N GLY A 739 26.32 -33.54 3.90
CA GLY A 739 25.10 -33.41 4.68
C GLY A 739 24.22 -34.68 4.68
N ASN A 740 23.05 -34.53 5.30
CA ASN A 740 22.01 -35.53 5.36
C ASN A 740 21.43 -35.85 3.97
N GLY A 741 20.76 -37.00 3.84
CA GLY A 741 20.18 -37.45 2.58
C GLY A 741 21.17 -37.82 1.46
N GLY A 742 22.43 -38.12 1.84
CA GLY A 742 23.50 -38.51 0.91
C GLY A 742 24.20 -37.34 0.22
N VAL A 743 23.95 -36.11 0.67
CA VAL A 743 24.38 -34.89 -0.01
C VAL A 743 25.88 -34.63 0.22
N PRO A 744 26.67 -34.30 -0.82
CA PRO A 744 28.08 -34.00 -0.67
C PRO A 744 28.31 -32.58 -0.10
N LYS A 745 29.57 -32.25 0.20
CA LYS A 745 29.96 -30.92 0.69
C LYS A 745 29.65 -29.80 -0.31
N CYS A 746 29.49 -28.58 0.19
CA CYS A 746 29.10 -27.37 -0.54
C CYS A 746 29.73 -27.23 -1.94
N LEU A 747 31.04 -27.46 -2.07
CA LEU A 747 31.77 -27.34 -3.34
C LEU A 747 31.18 -28.23 -4.46
N SER A 748 30.71 -29.42 -4.13
CA SER A 748 30.02 -30.33 -5.06
C SER A 748 28.59 -29.87 -5.33
N VAL A 749 27.92 -29.28 -4.34
CA VAL A 749 26.53 -28.78 -4.40
C VAL A 749 26.39 -27.47 -5.19
N ILE A 750 27.48 -26.72 -5.39
CA ILE A 750 27.50 -25.59 -6.34
C ILE A 750 27.27 -26.09 -7.78
N ASP A 751 27.82 -27.26 -8.12
CA ASP A 751 27.79 -27.81 -9.48
C ASP A 751 26.86 -28.98 -9.70
N ASN A 752 26.34 -29.60 -8.65
CA ASN A 752 25.41 -30.73 -8.67
C ASN A 752 24.27 -30.46 -7.70
N MET A 753 23.22 -31.26 -7.76
CA MET A 753 22.04 -31.13 -6.88
C MET A 753 21.29 -32.44 -6.71
N THR A 754 21.40 -33.36 -7.67
CA THR A 754 21.31 -34.80 -7.37
C THR A 754 22.64 -35.45 -7.76
N TYR A 755 22.84 -36.70 -7.35
CA TYR A 755 23.98 -37.52 -7.74
C TYR A 755 24.15 -37.65 -9.26
N MET A 756 23.07 -37.52 -10.03
CA MET A 756 23.06 -37.67 -11.49
C MET A 756 22.80 -36.35 -12.26
N LYS A 757 22.70 -35.21 -11.55
CA LYS A 757 22.18 -33.94 -12.11
C LYS A 757 23.04 -32.72 -11.72
N LYS A 758 23.59 -32.01 -12.70
CA LYS A 758 24.45 -30.82 -12.58
C LYS A 758 23.66 -29.53 -12.44
N ALA A 759 23.93 -28.77 -11.39
CA ALA A 759 23.25 -27.53 -11.02
C ALA A 759 23.11 -26.56 -12.20
N PRO A 760 21.87 -26.23 -12.63
CA PRO A 760 21.64 -25.46 -13.83
C PRO A 760 22.22 -24.06 -13.66
N TYR A 761 22.43 -23.37 -14.77
CA TYR A 761 22.65 -21.94 -14.68
C TYR A 761 21.32 -21.24 -14.39
N PHE A 762 21.23 -20.66 -13.20
CA PHE A 762 20.28 -19.62 -12.84
C PHE A 762 21.08 -18.33 -12.66
N GLU A 763 20.44 -17.20 -12.91
CA GLU A 763 21.08 -15.88 -12.83
C GLU A 763 20.62 -15.17 -11.56
N PRO A 764 21.39 -15.23 -10.45
CA PRO A 764 21.13 -14.42 -9.26
C PRO A 764 21.64 -13.00 -9.44
N ASP A 765 20.94 -12.05 -8.83
CA ASP A 765 21.39 -10.67 -8.71
C ASP A 765 22.39 -10.49 -7.55
N LEU A 766 22.28 -11.32 -6.50
CA LEU A 766 23.30 -11.46 -5.46
C LEU A 766 23.30 -12.89 -4.88
N ILE A 767 24.45 -13.32 -4.34
CA ILE A 767 24.61 -14.61 -3.66
C ILE A 767 24.83 -14.37 -2.17
N VAL A 768 24.24 -15.19 -1.32
CA VAL A 768 24.50 -15.30 0.12
C VAL A 768 25.11 -16.67 0.39
N ILE A 769 26.17 -16.75 1.19
CA ILE A 769 26.71 -18.01 1.71
C ILE A 769 26.74 -18.00 3.23
N ASN A 770 26.10 -18.98 3.84
CA ASN A 770 26.06 -19.21 5.29
C ASN A 770 26.39 -20.69 5.56
N HIS A 771 27.69 -20.98 5.58
CA HIS A 771 28.27 -22.28 5.90
C HIS A 771 29.39 -22.10 6.93
N GLY A 772 29.59 -23.14 7.74
CA GLY A 772 30.65 -23.22 8.75
C GLY A 772 30.17 -23.78 10.07
N THR A 773 28.85 -23.83 10.29
CA THR A 773 28.20 -24.41 11.49
C THR A 773 28.65 -25.85 11.72
N ASN A 774 28.57 -26.68 10.67
CA ASN A 774 28.84 -28.11 10.72
C ASN A 774 30.32 -28.48 10.54
N ASP A 775 31.14 -27.56 10.02
CA ASP A 775 32.58 -27.76 9.82
C ASP A 775 33.40 -27.80 11.13
N SER A 776 32.75 -28.16 12.25
CA SER A 776 33.28 -28.13 13.61
C SER A 776 34.52 -29.01 13.84
N GLY A 777 34.67 -30.09 13.06
CA GLY A 777 35.86 -30.95 13.05
C GLY A 777 37.04 -30.41 12.23
N ALA A 778 36.85 -29.37 11.41
CA ALA A 778 37.93 -28.79 10.61
C ALA A 778 38.82 -27.84 11.43
N ASN A 779 40.13 -27.87 11.18
CA ASN A 779 41.05 -26.83 11.66
C ASN A 779 41.06 -25.63 10.69
N SER A 780 41.57 -24.48 11.14
CA SER A 780 41.65 -23.22 10.37
C SER A 780 42.21 -23.40 8.96
N THR A 781 43.30 -24.17 8.80
CA THR A 781 43.97 -24.37 7.49
C THR A 781 43.09 -25.17 6.53
N ILE A 782 42.46 -26.24 7.01
CA ILE A 782 41.56 -27.07 6.19
C ILE A 782 40.30 -26.29 5.83
N PHE A 783 39.67 -25.63 6.83
CA PHE A 783 38.47 -24.84 6.61
C PHE A 783 38.72 -23.71 5.61
N LYS A 784 39.76 -22.89 5.80
CA LYS A 784 40.10 -21.82 4.85
C LYS A 784 40.39 -22.38 3.47
N THR A 785 41.07 -23.52 3.34
CA THR A 785 41.35 -24.14 2.03
C THR A 785 40.07 -24.49 1.27
N GLU A 786 39.07 -25.09 1.92
CA GLU A 786 37.81 -25.46 1.27
C GLU A 786 36.85 -24.27 1.11
N TYR A 787 36.79 -23.34 2.07
CA TYR A 787 35.98 -22.12 1.97
C TYR A 787 36.47 -21.20 0.84
N ASN A 788 37.79 -21.07 0.65
CA ASN A 788 38.36 -20.38 -0.52
C ASN A 788 37.90 -21.04 -1.82
N LYS A 789 38.02 -22.37 -1.97
CA LYS A 789 37.54 -23.11 -3.16
C LYS A 789 36.05 -22.87 -3.42
N VAL A 790 35.24 -22.80 -2.38
CA VAL A 790 33.80 -22.50 -2.46
C VAL A 790 33.56 -21.07 -2.95
N LEU A 791 34.18 -20.04 -2.35
CA LEU A 791 34.07 -18.64 -2.81
C LEU A 791 34.55 -18.47 -4.26
N ASP A 792 35.68 -19.08 -4.61
CA ASP A 792 36.26 -18.99 -5.94
C ASP A 792 35.40 -19.74 -6.96
N ARG A 793 34.82 -20.90 -6.61
CA ARG A 793 33.91 -21.63 -7.49
C ARG A 793 32.59 -20.88 -7.70
N LEU A 794 32.03 -20.26 -6.66
CA LEU A 794 30.90 -19.34 -6.78
C LEU A 794 31.25 -18.18 -7.71
N LYS A 795 32.43 -17.56 -7.56
CA LYS A 795 32.83 -16.44 -8.41
C LYS A 795 33.07 -16.82 -9.86
N ILE A 796 33.56 -18.03 -10.12
CA ILE A 796 33.71 -18.57 -11.49
C ILE A 796 32.35 -18.90 -12.10
N LYS A 797 31.44 -19.53 -11.34
CA LYS A 797 30.12 -19.94 -11.85
C LYS A 797 29.19 -18.75 -12.07
N TYR A 798 29.22 -17.78 -11.16
CA TYR A 798 28.37 -16.59 -11.15
C TYR A 798 29.24 -15.33 -11.23
N SER A 799 29.94 -15.19 -12.36
CA SER A 799 30.81 -14.04 -12.60
C SER A 799 30.00 -12.72 -12.60
N GLY A 800 30.65 -11.61 -12.23
CA GLY A 800 29.99 -10.32 -12.01
C GLY A 800 29.20 -10.23 -10.70
N VAL A 801 28.48 -11.28 -10.29
CA VAL A 801 27.59 -11.29 -9.11
C VAL A 801 28.35 -10.99 -7.79
N PRO A 802 27.78 -10.18 -6.87
CA PRO A 802 28.30 -9.98 -5.52
C PRO A 802 27.96 -11.14 -4.59
N ILE A 803 28.90 -11.53 -3.73
CA ILE A 803 28.75 -12.63 -2.76
C ILE A 803 28.72 -12.07 -1.34
N PHE A 804 27.76 -12.48 -0.52
CA PHE A 804 27.59 -12.08 0.87
C PHE A 804 27.96 -13.25 1.77
N ALA A 805 29.18 -13.21 2.33
CA ALA A 805 29.70 -14.23 3.22
C ALA A 805 29.22 -13.97 4.65
N VAL A 806 28.19 -14.71 5.05
CA VAL A 806 27.58 -14.64 6.39
C VAL A 806 28.40 -15.50 7.33
N ILE A 807 28.86 -14.89 8.43
CA ILE A 807 29.45 -15.64 9.54
C ILE A 807 28.34 -16.49 10.18
N PRO A 808 28.51 -17.81 10.34
CA PRO A 808 27.52 -18.68 10.98
C PRO A 808 27.01 -18.12 12.30
N PHE A 809 25.71 -18.27 12.58
CA PHE A 809 25.10 -17.62 13.74
C PHE A 809 25.71 -18.07 15.08
N ASN A 810 26.19 -19.32 15.16
CA ASN A 810 26.97 -19.85 16.29
C ASN A 810 28.44 -19.37 16.36
N GLN A 811 28.84 -18.43 15.48
CA GLN A 811 30.17 -17.86 15.32
C GLN A 811 31.29 -18.87 14.95
N ARG A 812 30.95 -20.09 14.51
CA ARG A 812 31.94 -21.08 14.11
C ARG A 812 32.72 -20.59 12.87
N HIS A 813 34.04 -20.73 12.92
CA HIS A 813 34.98 -20.25 11.89
C HIS A 813 34.87 -18.74 11.54
N ALA A 814 34.29 -17.91 12.41
CA ALA A 814 34.12 -16.47 12.15
C ALA A 814 35.42 -15.75 11.73
N GLN A 815 36.55 -16.05 12.36
CA GLN A 815 37.84 -15.46 11.98
C GLN A 815 38.37 -16.03 10.65
N ASP A 816 38.21 -17.33 10.40
CA ASP A 816 38.63 -17.94 9.16
C ASP A 816 37.84 -17.43 7.94
N ILE A 817 36.57 -17.07 8.14
CA ILE A 817 35.73 -16.42 7.13
C ILE A 817 36.18 -14.97 6.90
N ARG A 818 36.50 -14.21 7.96
CA ARG A 818 37.12 -12.87 7.83
C ARG A 818 38.38 -12.91 6.97
N ASP A 819 39.33 -13.77 7.33
CA ASP A 819 40.58 -13.98 6.60
C ASP A 819 40.32 -14.33 5.12
N CYS A 820 39.33 -15.18 4.83
CA CYS A 820 38.95 -15.53 3.45
C CYS A 820 38.31 -14.39 2.66
N VAL A 821 37.66 -13.41 3.32
CA VAL A 821 36.90 -12.35 2.64
C VAL A 821 37.73 -11.08 2.44
N THR A 822 38.69 -10.77 3.32
CA THR A 822 39.42 -9.48 3.38
C THR A 822 39.90 -8.95 2.02
N ASP A 823 40.54 -9.76 1.19
CA ASP A 823 41.10 -9.31 -0.11
C ASP A 823 40.09 -9.39 -1.28
N ARG A 824 38.91 -9.98 -1.08
CA ARG A 824 37.93 -10.26 -2.15
C ARG A 824 36.97 -9.09 -2.36
N LYS A 825 37.34 -8.12 -3.21
CA LYS A 825 36.51 -6.96 -3.60
C LYS A 825 35.09 -7.25 -4.14
N TYR A 826 34.78 -8.51 -4.47
CA TYR A 826 33.45 -8.96 -4.91
C TYR A 826 32.64 -9.65 -3.80
N CYS A 827 33.21 -9.78 -2.60
CA CYS A 827 32.65 -10.50 -1.48
C CYS A 827 32.51 -9.56 -0.27
N TYR A 828 31.31 -9.50 0.29
CA TYR A 828 30.97 -8.69 1.44
C TYR A 828 30.81 -9.58 2.66
N LEU A 829 31.54 -9.27 3.74
CA LEU A 829 31.40 -9.97 5.01
C LEU A 829 30.14 -9.49 5.74
N ILE A 830 29.33 -10.42 6.25
CA ILE A 830 28.18 -10.12 7.10
C ILE A 830 28.45 -10.64 8.51
N GLU A 831 28.71 -9.70 9.42
CA GLU A 831 28.92 -9.93 10.85
C GLU A 831 27.60 -10.21 11.56
N THR A 832 27.46 -11.41 12.12
CA THR A 832 26.24 -11.89 12.79
C THR A 832 26.30 -11.85 14.31
N SER A 833 27.46 -11.52 14.88
CA SER A 833 27.63 -11.35 16.32
C SER A 833 26.65 -10.32 16.88
N GLY A 834 26.02 -10.63 18.01
CA GLY A 834 25.06 -9.74 18.67
C GLY A 834 23.68 -9.62 17.98
N TRP A 835 23.37 -10.40 16.94
CA TRP A 835 22.06 -10.34 16.27
C TRP A 835 20.86 -10.80 17.14
N LYS A 836 21.11 -11.48 18.28
CA LYS A 836 20.09 -11.96 19.25
C LYS A 836 19.00 -12.86 18.63
N ILE A 837 19.42 -13.73 17.72
CA ILE A 837 18.60 -14.80 17.13
C ILE A 837 18.09 -15.74 18.23
N THR A 838 16.83 -16.17 18.13
CA THR A 838 16.23 -17.19 19.01
C THR A 838 16.21 -18.55 18.32
N TYR A 839 16.51 -19.61 19.07
CA TYR A 839 16.77 -20.94 18.53
C TYR A 839 15.78 -21.99 19.04
N THR A 840 15.75 -23.14 18.38
CA THR A 840 14.93 -24.30 18.77
C THR A 840 15.71 -25.29 19.63
N ASP A 841 16.94 -25.57 19.23
CA ASP A 841 17.87 -26.55 19.82
C ASP A 841 19.26 -25.93 20.13
N SER A 842 19.32 -24.61 20.27
CA SER A 842 20.52 -23.75 20.39
C SER A 842 21.38 -23.56 19.12
N ILE A 843 21.16 -24.31 18.04
CA ILE A 843 21.88 -24.14 16.77
C ILE A 843 20.97 -23.53 15.70
N HIS A 844 19.76 -24.06 15.59
CA HIS A 844 18.86 -23.78 14.48
C HIS A 844 17.85 -22.66 14.83
N PRO A 845 17.71 -21.60 14.02
CA PRO A 845 16.82 -20.46 14.32
C PRO A 845 15.33 -20.82 14.26
N ASN A 846 14.57 -20.54 15.32
CA ASN A 846 13.11 -20.69 15.32
C ASN A 846 12.42 -19.59 14.50
N ILE A 847 11.07 -19.55 14.34
CA ILE A 847 10.44 -18.55 13.43
C ILE A 847 10.79 -17.10 13.78
N LYS A 848 10.93 -16.81 15.07
CA LYS A 848 11.32 -15.49 15.58
C LYS A 848 12.81 -15.22 15.32
N GLY A 849 13.67 -16.24 15.42
CA GLY A 849 15.09 -16.15 15.09
C GLY A 849 15.35 -16.03 13.60
N GLY A 850 14.60 -16.78 12.79
CA GLY A 850 14.51 -16.70 11.35
C GLY A 850 14.08 -15.32 10.86
N LYS A 851 13.03 -14.77 11.49
CA LYS A 851 12.58 -13.40 11.25
C LYS A 851 13.69 -12.39 11.58
N ILE A 852 14.28 -12.46 12.78
CA ILE A 852 15.38 -11.59 13.23
C ILE A 852 16.58 -11.69 12.26
N ALA A 853 17.02 -12.89 11.91
CA ALA A 853 18.15 -13.11 11.01
C ALA A 853 17.86 -12.60 9.59
N GLY A 854 16.63 -12.82 9.09
CA GLY A 854 16.21 -12.38 7.76
C GLY A 854 16.10 -10.86 7.65
N GLU A 855 15.54 -10.21 8.67
CA GLU A 855 15.50 -8.75 8.81
C GLU A 855 16.90 -8.16 8.92
N LYS A 856 17.79 -8.75 9.73
CA LYS A 856 19.18 -8.27 9.88
C LYS A 856 19.98 -8.40 8.59
N LEU A 857 19.90 -9.53 7.90
CA LEU A 857 20.56 -9.73 6.61
C LEU A 857 20.01 -8.79 5.53
N ALA A 858 18.68 -8.59 5.47
CA ALA A 858 18.06 -7.62 4.58
C ALA A 858 18.59 -6.19 4.80
N ASN A 859 18.71 -5.75 6.05
CA ASN A 859 19.25 -4.44 6.39
C ASN A 859 20.72 -4.28 5.99
N GLU A 860 21.56 -5.29 6.21
CA GLU A 860 22.98 -5.22 5.80
C GLU A 860 23.14 -5.27 4.27
N ILE A 861 22.35 -6.06 3.53
CA ILE A 861 22.34 -6.05 2.06
C ILE A 861 21.89 -4.67 1.53
N ILE A 862 20.83 -4.07 2.09
CA ILE A 862 20.37 -2.71 1.75
C ILE A 862 21.44 -1.66 2.03
N LYS A 863 22.18 -1.78 3.14
CA LYS A 863 23.27 -0.89 3.56
C LYS A 863 24.49 -0.97 2.62
N ILE A 864 24.69 -2.10 1.94
CA ILE A 864 25.82 -2.35 1.03
C ILE A 864 25.46 -2.01 -0.43
N LEU A 865 24.29 -2.39 -0.93
CA LEU A 865 23.88 -2.19 -2.33
C LEU A 865 22.98 -0.96 -2.56
N GLY A 866 22.45 -0.37 -1.47
CA GLY A 866 21.39 0.63 -1.53
C GLY A 866 20.01 0.03 -1.81
N LYS A 867 18.94 0.73 -1.40
CA LYS A 867 17.56 0.28 -1.66
C LYS A 867 17.27 0.15 -3.15
N ASN A 868 17.73 1.11 -3.96
CA ASN A 868 17.44 1.22 -5.40
C ASN A 868 17.91 0.01 -6.23
N PHE A 869 18.78 -0.86 -5.69
CA PHE A 869 19.15 -2.12 -6.34
C PHE A 869 17.94 -3.05 -6.59
N PHE A 870 16.88 -2.92 -5.79
CA PHE A 870 15.71 -3.79 -5.78
C PHE A 870 14.49 -3.25 -6.55
N TYR A 871 14.63 -2.15 -7.31
CA TYR A 871 13.52 -1.37 -7.88
C TYR A 871 13.48 -1.39 -9.41
#